data_AF-A0A4Q8M1C7-F1
#
_entry.id   AF-A0A4Q8M1C7-F1
#
_cell.length_a   1.000
_cell.length_b   1.000
_cell.length_c   1.000
_cell.angle_alpha   90.00
_cell.angle_beta   90.00
_cell.angle_gamma   90.00
#
_symmetry.space_group_name_H-M   'P 1'
#
loop_
_entity.id
_entity.type
_entity.pdbx_description
1 polymer ?
#
loop_
_entity_poly.entity_id
_entity_poly.type
_entity_poly.pdbx_seq_one_letter_code
_entity_poly.pdbx_strand_id
1 'polypeptide(L)'
;MEPRLRASFPGLLLIAALLALALARAMVGTARDGLTLDEPYHYAAGVSYARLGDYRINPEHPPLAKLWTGWLAPASVVLPPLRALHEKDDERIYTQSMAYLDNAPADSQHHIRVAMFVLNLLLLAALALLVWKVAGLWWAAGLLAWLAVDPTVGAHLPVLMTDLPVALALGMSAASAAWLASTWRWPAWLAFALSAGLALGSKHSAPGAVAGIGVALLLAAAWRHWRSRRDALPGAHERGATLLARWAAVALAALVAVAVLWSLYGFRFHAGRDGSDAFNRPMAPKIDDLASPVQRLVLHALDDARLLPRAYLWGMADTLRAGVEGRGQREHKLFGHDFKGAPPWFFWPGELAAKLPLPLLAGALLGLLALWRAPLSSGQKHLLLTMGALGAAYWASLLGSRGTYAGVRHALPLFLPLATLAGALAWRASVSVRRRWLLPLAFAPTALALVMTAREPRLWEYFNELGGGSADGWRNFSDEGVDLGQRLPEISRWMQTHQPPGTTLYNSYMYMPEWVRGSGSPLREYVESVDDTNLAGRYAGLFVMRLSSTIPEPEYNWNPAVTMRNLHQVGRIGVLGIWQGRMDDKRLRVRGLYREVLKEVYRTPSPDWRQVATRCAEILEAVPFATGCYVERGNALARLGDVAGARKAWAGGADQLAPDDPIGLQLRALVKASEGDRLPANWRPVRNPSLE
;
A
#
# COMPACT_ATOMS: atom_id res chain seq x y z
N MET A 1 38.01 17.86 -7.43
CA MET A 1 37.09 19.01 -7.56
C MET A 1 35.69 18.57 -7.17
N GLU A 2 35.13 19.09 -6.07
CA GLU A 2 33.71 18.92 -5.77
C GLU A 2 32.90 19.48 -6.95
N PRO A 3 31.94 18.75 -7.53
CA PRO A 3 31.00 19.34 -8.47
C PRO A 3 30.17 20.36 -7.68
N ARG A 4 30.56 21.65 -7.74
CA ARG A 4 29.64 22.73 -7.38
C ARG A 4 28.41 22.52 -8.26
N LEU A 5 27.22 22.67 -7.69
CA LEU A 5 25.96 22.66 -8.40
C LEU A 5 25.94 23.89 -9.31
N ARG A 6 26.69 23.84 -10.42
CA ARG A 6 26.58 24.78 -11.52
C ARG A 6 25.38 24.29 -12.31
N ALA A 7 24.19 24.55 -11.77
CA ALA A 7 22.95 24.34 -12.50
C ALA A 7 23.06 25.19 -13.77
N SER A 8 23.43 24.55 -14.87
CA SER A 8 23.39 25.21 -16.15
C SER A 8 21.91 25.33 -16.51
N PHE A 9 21.51 26.50 -17.01
CA PHE A 9 20.14 26.72 -17.46
C PHE A 9 19.62 25.59 -18.37
N PRO A 10 20.41 25.04 -19.33
CA PRO A 10 19.99 23.87 -20.11
C PRO A 10 19.72 22.60 -19.29
N GLY A 11 20.48 22.36 -18.21
CA GLY A 11 20.25 21.20 -17.35
C GLY A 11 18.95 21.32 -16.54
N LEU A 12 18.63 22.52 -16.06
CA LEU A 12 17.35 22.78 -15.40
C LEU A 12 16.17 22.62 -16.36
N LEU A 13 16.31 23.11 -17.59
CA LEU A 13 15.30 22.91 -18.65
C LEU A 13 15.08 21.42 -18.95
N LEU A 14 16.14 20.62 -18.99
CA LEU A 14 16.03 19.16 -19.20
C LEU A 14 15.26 18.49 -18.06
N ILE A 15 15.58 18.81 -16.80
CA ILE A 15 14.85 18.27 -15.64
C ILE A 15 13.39 18.71 -15.68
N ALA A 16 13.11 19.98 -15.97
CA ALA A 16 11.74 20.48 -16.10
C ALA A 16 10.97 19.78 -17.23
N ALA A 17 11.60 19.55 -18.38
CA ALA A 17 10.99 18.84 -19.50
C ALA A 17 10.65 17.38 -19.15
N LEU A 18 11.52 16.67 -18.43
CA LEU A 18 11.26 15.30 -17.99
C LEU A 18 10.17 15.23 -16.90
N LEU A 19 10.09 16.23 -16.01
CA LEU A 19 8.97 16.36 -15.06
C LEU A 19 7.65 16.63 -15.78
N ALA A 20 7.66 17.50 -16.79
CA ALA A 20 6.49 17.78 -17.62
C ALA A 20 6.06 16.54 -18.40
N LEU A 21 6.99 15.73 -18.90
CA LEU A 21 6.71 14.43 -19.52
C LEU A 21 6.03 13.48 -18.51
N ALA A 22 6.56 13.36 -17.29
CA ALA A 22 5.97 12.51 -16.25
C ALA A 22 4.54 12.93 -15.92
N LEU A 23 4.30 14.25 -15.76
CA LEU A 23 2.97 14.82 -15.53
C LEU A 23 2.03 14.53 -16.69
N ALA A 24 2.41 14.88 -17.92
CA ALA A 24 1.56 14.71 -19.10
C ALA A 24 1.17 13.24 -19.29
N ARG A 25 2.13 12.34 -19.13
CA ARG A 25 1.91 10.89 -19.22
C ARG A 25 0.98 10.38 -18.14
N ALA A 26 1.18 10.79 -16.88
CA ALA A 26 0.30 10.41 -15.79
C ALA A 26 -1.12 10.95 -15.97
N MET A 27 -1.28 12.19 -16.43
CA MET A 27 -2.59 12.77 -16.74
C MET A 27 -3.34 11.96 -17.80
N VAL A 28 -2.69 11.63 -18.91
CA VAL A 28 -3.28 10.79 -19.97
C VAL A 28 -3.59 9.39 -19.45
N GLY A 29 -2.61 8.77 -18.79
CA GLY A 29 -2.65 7.39 -18.34
C GLY A 29 -3.57 7.10 -17.15
N THR A 30 -4.09 8.14 -16.50
CA THR A 30 -5.03 8.02 -15.36
C THR A 30 -6.33 8.78 -15.62
N ALA A 31 -6.55 9.31 -16.83
CA ALA A 31 -7.72 10.13 -17.18
C ALA A 31 -9.06 9.40 -17.02
N ARG A 32 -9.04 8.06 -17.02
CA ARG A 32 -10.23 7.23 -16.87
C ARG A 32 -10.49 6.83 -15.41
N ASP A 33 -9.51 6.98 -14.53
CA ASP A 33 -9.57 6.44 -13.17
C ASP A 33 -10.53 7.26 -12.31
N GLY A 34 -11.39 6.58 -11.55
CA GLY A 34 -12.11 7.11 -10.40
C GLY A 34 -11.27 7.01 -9.12
N LEU A 35 -11.90 7.30 -7.97
CA LEU A 35 -11.26 7.11 -6.67
C LEU A 35 -10.92 5.64 -6.45
N THR A 36 -9.74 5.37 -5.89
CA THR A 36 -9.37 4.04 -5.38
C THR A 36 -10.12 3.71 -4.08
N LEU A 37 -10.06 2.45 -3.64
CA LEU A 37 -10.61 2.01 -2.36
C LEU A 37 -10.04 2.77 -1.14
N ASP A 38 -8.78 3.20 -1.21
CA ASP A 38 -8.04 3.80 -0.08
C ASP A 38 -8.16 5.34 -0.04
N GLU A 39 -8.39 5.99 -1.18
CA GLU A 39 -8.44 7.45 -1.28
C GLU A 39 -9.51 8.10 -0.36
N PRO A 40 -10.73 7.55 -0.21
CA PRO A 40 -11.70 8.07 0.75
C PRO A 40 -11.18 8.11 2.19
N TYR A 41 -10.49 7.04 2.64
CA TYR A 41 -9.89 7.00 3.98
C TYR A 41 -8.85 8.08 4.15
N HIS A 42 -7.90 8.13 3.22
CA HIS A 42 -6.77 9.05 3.30
C HIS A 42 -7.20 10.51 3.17
N TYR A 43 -8.20 10.80 2.34
CA TYR A 43 -8.69 12.17 2.14
C TYR A 43 -9.48 12.66 3.35
N ALA A 44 -10.40 11.86 3.89
CA ALA A 44 -11.14 12.20 5.10
C ALA A 44 -10.21 12.41 6.29
N ALA A 45 -9.24 11.50 6.48
CA ALA A 45 -8.19 11.65 7.48
C ALA A 45 -7.38 12.93 7.25
N GLY A 46 -6.91 13.18 6.04
CA GLY A 46 -6.15 14.39 5.69
C GLY A 46 -6.87 15.69 6.06
N VAL A 47 -8.14 15.81 5.67
CA VAL A 47 -8.98 16.98 5.98
C VAL A 47 -9.19 17.11 7.49
N SER A 48 -9.43 16.01 8.21
CA SER A 48 -9.50 16.01 9.69
C SER A 48 -8.20 16.49 10.32
N TYR A 49 -7.06 15.99 9.86
CA TYR A 49 -5.74 16.31 10.43
C TYR A 49 -5.42 17.79 10.22
N ALA A 50 -5.68 18.31 9.03
CA ALA A 50 -5.40 19.69 8.65
C ALA A 50 -6.30 20.70 9.36
N ARG A 51 -7.62 20.44 9.43
CA ARG A 51 -8.60 21.40 9.96
C ARG A 51 -8.80 21.29 11.46
N LEU A 52 -8.83 20.06 11.95
CA LEU A 52 -9.12 19.78 13.35
C LEU A 52 -7.85 19.47 14.13
N GLY A 53 -6.75 19.07 13.48
CA GLY A 53 -5.59 18.56 14.22
C GLY A 53 -5.95 17.27 14.96
N ASP A 54 -6.78 16.43 14.36
CA ASP A 54 -7.29 15.20 14.97
C ASP A 54 -6.90 13.98 14.14
N TYR A 55 -6.01 13.16 14.69
CA TYR A 55 -5.35 12.04 14.00
C TYR A 55 -6.04 10.68 14.21
N ARG A 56 -7.30 10.67 14.67
CA ARG A 56 -8.03 9.42 14.99
C ARG A 56 -8.54 8.66 13.77
N ILE A 57 -8.84 9.34 12.66
CA ILE A 57 -9.29 8.70 11.41
C ILE A 57 -8.07 8.17 10.66
N ASN A 58 -8.17 6.92 10.21
CA ASN A 58 -7.19 6.17 9.45
C ASN A 58 -5.75 6.30 9.99
N PRO A 59 -5.46 5.99 11.27
CA PRO A 59 -4.11 6.10 11.81
C PRO A 59 -3.15 5.02 11.27
N GLU A 60 -3.64 4.06 10.47
CA GLU A 60 -2.86 2.95 9.86
C GLU A 60 -1.60 3.42 9.14
N HIS A 61 -1.64 4.61 8.57
CA HIS A 61 -0.51 5.17 7.81
C HIS A 61 -0.05 6.52 8.37
N PRO A 62 1.26 6.81 8.34
CA PRO A 62 1.80 8.11 8.66
C PRO A 62 1.18 9.26 7.85
N PRO A 63 1.22 10.50 8.35
CA PRO A 63 0.30 11.55 7.90
C PRO A 63 0.81 12.33 6.70
N LEU A 64 2.05 12.20 6.21
CA LEU A 64 2.62 13.17 5.25
C LEU A 64 1.72 13.42 4.03
N ALA A 65 1.32 12.36 3.31
CA ALA A 65 0.50 12.48 2.11
C ALA A 65 -0.93 12.98 2.46
N LYS A 66 -1.51 12.46 3.54
CA LYS A 66 -2.85 12.83 4.02
C LYS A 66 -2.92 14.29 4.45
N LEU A 67 -1.97 14.73 5.28
CA LEU A 67 -1.90 16.08 5.80
C LEU A 67 -1.64 17.08 4.67
N TRP A 68 -0.78 16.73 3.71
CA TRP A 68 -0.55 17.55 2.52
C TRP A 68 -1.83 17.77 1.69
N THR A 69 -2.57 16.69 1.39
CA THR A 69 -3.85 16.82 0.66
C THR A 69 -4.91 17.55 1.48
N GLY A 70 -4.95 17.33 2.79
CA GLY A 70 -5.82 18.04 3.73
C GLY A 70 -5.58 19.56 3.79
N TRP A 71 -4.31 20.00 3.77
CA TRP A 71 -3.96 21.42 3.76
C TRP A 71 -4.35 22.12 2.46
N LEU A 72 -4.34 21.39 1.34
CA LEU A 72 -4.73 21.92 0.03
C LEU A 72 -6.23 21.74 -0.27
N ALA A 73 -6.97 21.00 0.57
CA ALA A 73 -8.40 20.77 0.40
C ALA A 73 -9.19 22.08 0.56
N PRO A 74 -9.97 22.52 -0.44
CA PRO A 74 -10.70 23.79 -0.38
C PRO A 74 -11.71 23.83 0.77
N ALA A 75 -11.97 25.03 1.29
CA ALA A 75 -12.91 25.24 2.40
C ALA A 75 -14.33 24.69 2.12
N SER A 76 -14.72 24.55 0.85
CA SER A 76 -15.99 23.97 0.42
C SER A 76 -16.13 22.46 0.67
N VAL A 77 -15.02 21.75 0.87
CA VAL A 77 -15.07 20.31 1.18
C VAL A 77 -15.77 20.10 2.52
N VAL A 78 -16.84 19.32 2.52
CA VAL A 78 -17.61 18.99 3.72
C VAL A 78 -16.91 17.86 4.46
N LEU A 79 -16.53 18.10 5.71
CA LEU A 79 -16.08 17.06 6.65
C LEU A 79 -17.24 16.80 7.63
N PRO A 80 -17.85 15.60 7.65
CA PRO A 80 -18.89 15.26 8.61
C PRO A 80 -18.38 15.38 10.05
N PRO A 81 -19.22 15.70 11.05
CA PRO A 81 -18.80 15.77 12.45
C PRO A 81 -18.09 14.48 12.89
N LEU A 82 -16.96 14.61 13.57
CA LEU A 82 -16.27 13.47 14.15
C LEU A 82 -17.16 12.80 15.19
N ARG A 83 -17.21 11.46 15.14
CA ARG A 83 -17.89 10.61 16.12
C ARG A 83 -16.99 9.44 16.50
N ALA A 84 -17.32 8.75 17.59
CA ALA A 84 -16.69 7.47 17.88
C ALA A 84 -16.98 6.50 16.73
N LEU A 85 -15.91 5.96 16.15
CA LEU A 85 -15.95 4.93 15.13
C LEU A 85 -15.66 3.59 15.81
N HIS A 86 -16.38 2.54 15.41
CA HIS A 86 -16.20 1.21 15.99
C HIS A 86 -15.85 0.21 14.90
N GLU A 87 -14.64 -0.34 14.97
CA GLU A 87 -14.08 -1.23 13.95
C GLU A 87 -13.93 -0.52 12.57
N LYS A 88 -13.26 -1.20 11.65
CA LYS A 88 -12.84 -0.59 10.38
C LYS A 88 -13.99 -0.34 9.42
N ASP A 89 -15.04 -1.14 9.50
CA ASP A 89 -16.18 -1.07 8.61
C ASP A 89 -17.04 0.19 8.88
N ASP A 90 -17.17 0.60 10.13
CA ASP A 90 -17.82 1.87 10.51
C ASP A 90 -17.01 3.08 10.02
N GLU A 91 -15.68 3.01 10.14
CA GLU A 91 -14.79 4.02 9.56
C GLU A 91 -14.84 4.06 8.03
N ARG A 92 -14.96 2.90 7.36
CA ARG A 92 -15.18 2.83 5.92
C ARG A 92 -16.41 3.63 5.51
N ILE A 93 -17.52 3.40 6.19
CA ILE A 93 -18.79 4.08 5.91
C ILE A 93 -18.63 5.59 6.09
N TYR A 94 -18.06 6.01 7.22
CA TYR A 94 -17.82 7.43 7.49
C TYR A 94 -16.99 8.08 6.37
N THR A 95 -15.85 7.49 6.02
CA THR A 95 -14.91 8.04 5.04
C THR A 95 -15.45 8.01 3.61
N GLN A 96 -16.14 6.94 3.23
CA GLN A 96 -16.79 6.82 1.92
C GLN A 96 -18.02 7.71 1.82
N SER A 97 -18.76 7.95 2.90
CA SER A 97 -19.89 8.89 2.89
C SER A 97 -19.40 10.31 2.60
N MET A 98 -18.29 10.71 3.24
CA MET A 98 -17.64 11.99 2.93
C MET A 98 -17.28 12.10 1.44
N ALA A 99 -16.66 11.05 0.87
CA ALA A 99 -16.17 11.10 -0.51
C ALA A 99 -17.28 10.98 -1.58
N TYR A 100 -18.37 10.27 -1.29
CA TYR A 100 -19.38 9.91 -2.29
C TYR A 100 -20.78 10.51 -2.07
N LEU A 101 -21.11 10.95 -0.85
CA LEU A 101 -22.44 11.46 -0.48
C LEU A 101 -22.39 12.93 -0.08
N ASP A 102 -21.47 13.29 0.83
CA ASP A 102 -21.38 14.65 1.37
C ASP A 102 -20.62 15.61 0.44
N ASN A 103 -19.84 15.07 -0.50
CA ASN A 103 -19.11 15.81 -1.51
C ASN A 103 -19.30 15.16 -2.89
N ALA A 104 -19.18 15.96 -3.95
CA ALA A 104 -19.14 15.42 -5.31
C ALA A 104 -17.87 14.55 -5.48
N PRO A 105 -17.99 13.28 -5.92
CA PRO A 105 -16.83 12.40 -6.07
C PRO A 105 -15.78 12.95 -7.05
N ALA A 106 -16.23 13.60 -8.13
CA ALA A 106 -15.36 14.21 -9.13
C ALA A 106 -14.53 15.37 -8.55
N ASP A 107 -15.13 16.18 -7.68
CA ASP A 107 -14.43 17.30 -7.02
C ASP A 107 -13.44 16.78 -6.00
N SER A 108 -13.84 15.81 -5.17
CA SER A 108 -12.95 15.14 -4.21
C SER A 108 -11.73 14.57 -4.93
N GLN A 109 -11.95 13.86 -6.04
CA GLN A 109 -10.88 13.32 -6.86
C GLN A 109 -10.01 14.41 -7.47
N HIS A 110 -10.59 15.49 -8.01
CA HIS A 110 -9.83 16.59 -8.59
C HIS A 110 -8.87 17.21 -7.57
N HIS A 111 -9.35 17.52 -6.36
CA HIS A 111 -8.52 18.08 -5.29
C HIS A 111 -7.39 17.15 -4.88
N ILE A 112 -7.68 15.86 -4.71
CA ILE A 112 -6.68 14.84 -4.43
C ILE A 112 -5.59 14.84 -5.51
N ARG A 113 -5.99 14.76 -6.79
CA ARG A 113 -5.06 14.67 -7.91
C ARG A 113 -4.14 15.88 -8.00
N VAL A 114 -4.69 17.09 -7.89
CA VAL A 114 -3.89 18.32 -7.90
C VAL A 114 -2.87 18.31 -6.76
N ALA A 115 -3.32 18.02 -5.54
CA ALA A 115 -2.44 17.99 -4.38
C ALA A 115 -1.33 16.93 -4.53
N MET A 116 -1.66 15.72 -4.98
CA MET A 116 -0.70 14.62 -5.15
C MET A 116 0.26 14.83 -6.31
N PHE A 117 -0.18 15.40 -7.43
CA PHE A 117 0.72 15.80 -8.51
C PHE A 117 1.75 16.81 -7.99
N VAL A 118 1.32 17.84 -7.25
CA VAL A 118 2.25 18.83 -6.69
C VAL A 118 3.24 18.16 -5.73
N LEU A 119 2.76 17.36 -4.76
CA LEU A 119 3.63 16.68 -3.80
C LEU A 119 4.67 15.80 -4.50
N ASN A 120 4.21 14.89 -5.35
CA ASN A 120 5.07 13.88 -5.93
C ASN A 120 6.03 14.48 -6.97
N LEU A 121 5.62 15.50 -7.74
CA LEU A 121 6.53 16.20 -8.65
C LEU A 121 7.58 17.03 -7.89
N LEU A 122 7.23 17.63 -6.75
CA LEU A 122 8.20 18.31 -5.89
C LEU A 122 9.23 17.32 -5.31
N LEU A 123 8.78 16.16 -4.82
CA LEU A 123 9.66 15.11 -4.31
C LEU A 123 10.55 14.54 -5.44
N LEU A 124 10.00 14.32 -6.63
CA LEU A 124 10.73 13.83 -7.79
C LEU A 124 11.77 14.85 -8.29
N ALA A 125 11.42 16.14 -8.31
CA ALA A 125 12.34 17.22 -8.62
C ALA A 125 13.47 17.31 -7.59
N ALA A 126 13.14 17.26 -6.29
CA ALA A 126 14.12 17.29 -5.20
C ALA A 126 15.08 16.10 -5.29
N LEU A 127 14.57 14.89 -5.55
CA LEU A 127 15.39 13.70 -5.80
C LEU A 127 16.34 13.92 -7.00
N ALA A 128 15.84 14.38 -8.15
CA ALA A 128 16.65 14.61 -9.33
C ALA A 128 17.76 15.65 -9.07
N LEU A 129 17.45 16.73 -8.35
CA LEU A 129 18.43 17.76 -7.98
C LEU A 129 19.48 17.24 -7.00
N LEU A 130 19.10 16.40 -6.03
CA LEU A 130 20.05 15.73 -5.12
C LEU A 130 20.96 14.76 -5.87
N VAL A 131 20.42 13.98 -6.80
CA VAL A 131 21.21 13.08 -7.65
C VAL A 131 22.15 13.88 -8.55
N TRP A 132 21.70 14.99 -9.13
CA TRP A 132 22.57 15.89 -9.92
C TRP A 132 23.71 16.41 -9.04
N LYS A 133 23.39 16.89 -7.83
CA LYS A 133 24.39 17.39 -6.88
C LYS A 133 25.50 16.38 -6.59
N VAL A 134 25.14 15.11 -6.41
CA VAL A 134 26.07 14.06 -5.96
C VAL A 134 26.79 13.39 -7.11
N ALA A 135 26.11 13.13 -8.22
CA ALA A 135 26.58 12.25 -9.29
C ALA A 135 26.67 12.93 -10.68
N GLY A 136 26.04 14.10 -10.85
CA GLY A 136 26.05 14.89 -12.08
C GLY A 136 24.75 14.83 -12.89
N LEU A 137 24.60 15.73 -13.87
CA LEU A 137 23.37 15.93 -14.63
C LEU A 137 22.87 14.64 -15.30
N TRP A 138 23.76 13.86 -15.93
CA TRP A 138 23.35 12.68 -16.69
C TRP A 138 22.88 11.51 -15.80
N TRP A 139 23.37 11.43 -14.55
CA TRP A 139 22.80 10.50 -13.57
C TRP A 139 21.37 10.89 -13.21
N ALA A 140 21.14 12.18 -12.96
CA ALA A 140 19.81 12.70 -12.64
C ALA A 140 18.84 12.58 -13.83
N ALA A 141 19.28 12.93 -15.03
CA ALA A 141 18.46 12.85 -16.24
C ALA A 141 18.12 11.40 -16.60
N GLY A 142 19.07 10.45 -16.51
CA GLY A 142 18.77 9.04 -16.77
C GLY A 142 17.82 8.44 -15.74
N LEU A 143 18.01 8.74 -14.44
CA LEU A 143 17.09 8.34 -13.37
C LEU A 143 15.69 8.92 -13.60
N LEU A 144 15.60 10.23 -13.86
CA LEU A 144 14.33 10.92 -14.00
C LEU A 144 13.60 10.48 -15.28
N ALA A 145 14.31 10.29 -16.39
CA ALA A 145 13.71 9.82 -17.63
C ALA A 145 13.16 8.40 -17.48
N TRP A 146 13.86 7.52 -16.76
CA TRP A 146 13.38 6.17 -16.44
C TRP A 146 12.10 6.23 -15.60
N LEU A 147 12.07 7.02 -14.52
CA LEU A 147 10.89 7.17 -13.66
C LEU A 147 9.72 7.85 -14.38
N ALA A 148 10.01 8.82 -15.27
CA ALA A 148 8.99 9.59 -15.98
C ALA A 148 8.18 8.76 -16.98
N VAL A 149 8.75 7.66 -17.50
CA VAL A 149 8.07 6.78 -18.48
C VAL A 149 7.60 5.46 -17.88
N ASP A 150 7.89 5.19 -16.61
CA ASP A 150 7.41 3.99 -15.95
C ASP A 150 5.89 4.08 -15.70
N PRO A 151 5.09 3.07 -16.12
CA PRO A 151 3.65 3.04 -15.88
C PRO A 151 3.27 3.05 -14.40
N THR A 152 3.98 2.30 -13.55
CA THR A 152 3.65 2.20 -12.13
C THR A 152 3.83 3.55 -11.44
N VAL A 153 4.96 4.23 -11.67
CA VAL A 153 5.20 5.59 -11.15
C VAL A 153 4.16 6.57 -11.69
N GLY A 154 3.87 6.52 -13.00
CA GLY A 154 2.84 7.37 -13.63
C GLY A 154 1.45 7.18 -13.04
N ALA A 155 1.07 5.93 -12.72
CA ALA A 155 -0.21 5.59 -12.10
C ALA A 155 -0.33 6.09 -10.66
N HIS A 156 0.78 6.19 -9.92
CA HIS A 156 0.79 6.62 -8.51
C HIS A 156 1.05 8.13 -8.33
N LEU A 157 1.45 8.85 -9.39
CA LEU A 157 1.65 10.31 -9.33
C LEU A 157 0.41 11.09 -8.84
N PRO A 158 -0.82 10.79 -9.29
CA PRO A 158 -2.01 11.54 -8.89
C PRO A 158 -2.79 10.94 -7.71
N VAL A 159 -2.49 9.71 -7.28
CA VAL A 159 -3.32 8.97 -6.33
C VAL A 159 -2.92 9.34 -4.91
N LEU A 160 -3.90 9.65 -4.04
CA LEU A 160 -3.61 9.84 -2.61
C LEU A 160 -3.32 8.50 -1.96
N MET A 161 -2.05 8.13 -1.99
CA MET A 161 -1.45 6.95 -1.39
C MET A 161 -0.09 7.27 -0.78
N THR A 162 0.41 6.33 0.02
CA THR A 162 1.69 6.50 0.73
C THR A 162 2.88 5.88 0.01
N ASP A 163 2.65 5.03 -1.00
CA ASP A 163 3.67 4.21 -1.67
C ASP A 163 4.69 5.05 -2.47
N LEU A 164 4.22 5.94 -3.35
CA LEU A 164 5.13 6.80 -4.11
C LEU A 164 5.82 7.86 -3.24
N PRO A 165 5.12 8.55 -2.30
CA PRO A 165 5.77 9.45 -1.35
C PRO A 165 6.89 8.78 -0.54
N VAL A 166 6.68 7.55 -0.03
CA VAL A 166 7.75 6.85 0.71
C VAL A 166 8.91 6.46 -0.21
N ALA A 167 8.63 5.99 -1.43
CA ALA A 167 9.67 5.62 -2.39
C ALA A 167 10.57 6.82 -2.74
N LEU A 168 9.97 7.99 -3.04
CA LEU A 168 10.71 9.21 -3.37
C LEU A 168 11.48 9.76 -2.16
N ALA A 169 10.86 9.79 -0.97
CA ALA A 169 11.52 10.24 0.25
C ALA A 169 12.71 9.34 0.67
N LEU A 170 12.59 8.02 0.48
CA LEU A 170 13.69 7.07 0.66
C LEU A 170 14.80 7.28 -0.37
N GLY A 171 14.45 7.52 -1.64
CA GLY A 171 15.43 7.90 -2.67
C GLY A 171 16.18 9.19 -2.32
N MET A 172 15.46 10.22 -1.83
CA MET A 172 16.04 11.46 -1.34
C MET A 172 16.96 11.23 -0.13
N SER A 173 16.57 10.31 0.77
CA SER A 173 17.38 9.90 1.92
C SER A 173 18.68 9.24 1.48
N ALA A 174 18.62 8.31 0.51
CA ALA A 174 19.79 7.65 -0.03
C ALA A 174 20.71 8.65 -0.78
N ALA A 175 20.16 9.55 -1.59
CA ALA A 175 20.95 10.57 -2.30
C ALA A 175 21.58 11.58 -1.34
N SER A 176 20.85 12.01 -0.30
CA SER A 176 21.38 12.91 0.74
C SER A 176 22.42 12.22 1.62
N ALA A 177 22.24 10.93 1.92
CA ALA A 177 23.25 10.11 2.58
C ALA A 177 24.53 10.01 1.74
N ALA A 178 24.42 9.86 0.41
CA ALA A 178 25.58 9.87 -0.46
C ALA A 178 26.30 11.24 -0.47
N TRP A 179 25.54 12.34 -0.43
CA TRP A 179 26.09 13.68 -0.27
C TRP A 179 26.81 13.83 1.08
N LEU A 180 26.21 13.31 2.16
CA LEU A 180 26.79 13.32 3.50
C LEU A 180 28.06 12.49 3.59
N ALA A 181 28.06 11.24 3.08
CA ALA A 181 29.25 10.39 3.06
C ALA A 181 30.42 11.01 2.28
N SER A 182 30.09 11.78 1.23
CA SER A 182 31.09 12.45 0.39
C SER A 182 31.72 13.67 1.09
N THR A 183 30.95 14.41 1.88
CA THR A 183 31.34 15.75 2.37
C THR A 183 31.44 15.88 3.89
N TRP A 184 30.61 15.16 4.64
CA TRP A 184 30.44 15.28 6.10
C TRP A 184 30.18 16.73 6.56
N ARG A 185 29.40 17.48 5.77
CA ARG A 185 29.03 18.88 6.05
C ARG A 185 27.58 19.01 6.52
N TRP A 186 27.30 20.03 7.31
CA TRP A 186 25.98 20.28 7.90
C TRP A 186 24.83 20.38 6.87
N PRO A 187 24.98 20.95 5.65
CA PRO A 187 23.85 20.99 4.72
C PRO A 187 23.46 19.60 4.21
N ALA A 188 24.45 18.71 4.04
CA ALA A 188 24.21 17.34 3.63
C ALA A 188 23.59 16.52 4.78
N TRP A 189 24.07 16.78 6.00
CA TRP A 189 23.51 16.20 7.22
C TRP A 189 22.05 16.59 7.41
N LEU A 190 21.72 17.88 7.27
CA LEU A 190 20.35 18.38 7.38
C LEU A 190 19.46 17.80 6.28
N ALA A 191 19.95 17.76 5.03
CA ALA A 191 19.20 17.14 3.93
C ALA A 191 18.89 15.65 4.21
N PHE A 192 19.84 14.89 4.75
CA PHE A 192 19.62 13.50 5.15
C PHE A 192 18.61 13.39 6.30
N ALA A 193 18.77 14.18 7.36
CA ALA A 193 17.87 14.16 8.51
C ALA A 193 16.41 14.50 8.12
N LEU A 194 16.22 15.56 7.30
CA LEU A 194 14.91 15.97 6.82
C LEU A 194 14.28 14.92 5.90
N SER A 195 15.02 14.40 4.92
CA SER A 195 14.49 13.39 4.00
C SER A 195 14.18 12.07 4.70
N ALA A 196 14.98 11.65 5.67
CA ALA A 196 14.69 10.48 6.50
C ALA A 196 13.42 10.69 7.33
N GLY A 197 13.25 11.88 7.93
CA GLY A 197 12.02 12.24 8.65
C GLY A 197 10.78 12.26 7.77
N LEU A 198 10.89 12.79 6.55
CA LEU A 198 9.81 12.72 5.56
C LEU A 198 9.48 11.27 5.19
N ALA A 199 10.48 10.40 5.01
CA ALA A 199 10.25 8.98 4.72
C ALA A 199 9.50 8.28 5.87
N LEU A 200 9.91 8.51 7.13
CA LEU A 200 9.20 8.02 8.31
C LEU A 200 7.76 8.56 8.39
N GLY A 201 7.56 9.81 7.97
CA GLY A 201 6.26 10.47 7.88
C GLY A 201 5.38 10.00 6.72
N SER A 202 5.91 9.23 5.78
CA SER A 202 5.15 8.72 4.62
C SER A 202 4.52 7.35 4.86
N LYS A 203 5.30 6.34 5.28
CA LYS A 203 4.81 4.94 5.41
C LYS A 203 5.62 4.14 6.44
N HIS A 204 4.98 3.18 7.10
CA HIS A 204 5.64 2.26 8.06
C HIS A 204 6.63 1.27 7.43
N SER A 205 6.77 1.23 6.10
CA SER A 205 7.86 0.51 5.43
C SER A 205 9.19 1.29 5.39
N ALA A 206 9.19 2.57 5.75
CA ALA A 206 10.39 3.41 5.76
C ALA A 206 11.47 3.05 6.81
N PRO A 207 11.13 2.70 8.07
CA PRO A 207 12.13 2.52 9.14
C PRO A 207 13.24 1.54 8.80
N GLY A 208 12.90 0.37 8.22
CA GLY A 208 13.88 -0.64 7.82
C GLY A 208 14.86 -0.13 6.75
N ALA A 209 14.36 0.59 5.75
CA ALA A 209 15.19 1.18 4.70
C ALA A 209 16.05 2.34 5.20
N VAL A 210 15.49 3.23 6.04
CA VAL A 210 16.24 4.31 6.69
C VAL A 210 17.38 3.74 7.56
N ALA A 211 17.12 2.67 8.30
CA ALA A 211 18.14 1.96 9.06
C ALA A 211 19.23 1.40 8.15
N GLY A 212 18.87 0.74 7.04
CA GLY A 212 19.83 0.24 6.05
C GLY A 212 20.73 1.34 5.46
N ILE A 213 20.15 2.48 5.10
CA ILE A 213 20.92 3.67 4.64
C ILE A 213 21.83 4.20 5.76
N GLY A 214 21.34 4.24 7.00
CA GLY A 214 22.12 4.61 8.18
C GLY A 214 23.33 3.70 8.39
N VAL A 215 23.18 2.39 8.28
CA VAL A 215 24.30 1.44 8.34
C VAL A 215 25.31 1.73 7.24
N ALA A 216 24.87 1.98 6.01
CA ALA A 216 25.77 2.35 4.91
C ALA A 216 26.57 3.64 5.21
N LEU A 217 25.97 4.63 5.87
CA LEU A 217 26.66 5.84 6.33
C LEU A 217 27.71 5.54 7.41
N LEU A 218 27.37 4.69 8.39
CA LEU A 218 28.29 4.29 9.46
C LEU A 218 29.50 3.54 8.89
N LEU A 219 29.28 2.64 7.93
CA LEU A 219 30.33 1.92 7.21
C LEU A 219 31.17 2.88 6.35
N ALA A 220 30.57 3.84 5.66
CA ALA A 220 31.29 4.86 4.91
C ALA A 220 32.16 5.75 5.82
N ALA A 221 31.67 6.09 7.03
CA ALA A 221 32.43 6.82 8.04
C ALA A 221 33.65 6.03 8.51
N ALA A 222 33.47 4.74 8.80
CA ALA A 222 34.52 3.82 9.23
C ALA A 222 35.57 3.59 8.12
N TRP A 223 35.12 3.37 6.88
CA TRP A 223 36.01 3.23 5.72
C TRP A 223 36.87 4.48 5.50
N ARG A 224 36.26 5.66 5.58
CA ARG A 224 36.98 6.94 5.44
C ARG A 224 38.03 7.10 6.54
N HIS A 225 37.71 6.73 7.77
CA HIS A 225 38.60 6.78 8.93
C HIS A 225 39.77 5.78 8.82
N TRP A 226 39.49 4.56 8.37
CA TRP A 226 40.52 3.56 8.14
C TRP A 226 41.50 4.01 7.04
N ARG A 227 40.97 4.55 5.94
CA ARG A 227 41.78 5.04 4.83
C ARG A 227 42.65 6.25 5.22
N SER A 228 42.10 7.20 5.97
CA SER A 228 42.88 8.35 6.45
C SER A 228 44.03 7.93 7.36
N ARG A 229 43.85 6.91 8.22
CA ARG A 229 44.94 6.37 9.03
C ARG A 229 45.98 5.61 8.23
N ARG A 230 45.56 4.82 7.24
CA ARG A 230 46.47 4.06 6.38
C ARG A 230 47.36 4.98 5.53
N ASP A 231 46.77 6.05 5.01
CA ASP A 231 47.44 7.00 4.13
C ASP A 231 48.15 8.15 4.91
N ALA A 232 48.05 8.17 6.25
CA ALA A 232 48.69 9.18 7.09
C ALA A 232 50.19 8.91 7.27
N LEU A 233 51.00 9.97 7.13
CA LEU A 233 52.41 9.94 7.52
C LEU A 233 52.55 9.78 9.05
N PRO A 234 53.61 9.10 9.55
CA PRO A 234 53.87 8.99 10.98
C PRO A 234 53.89 10.39 11.64
N GLY A 235 53.05 10.61 12.65
CA GLY A 235 52.95 11.87 13.39
C GLY A 235 51.88 12.87 12.91
N ALA A 236 51.21 12.63 11.78
CA ALA A 236 50.10 13.47 11.33
C ALA A 236 48.83 13.20 12.16
N HIS A 237 48.47 14.12 13.05
CA HIS A 237 47.16 14.11 13.70
C HIS A 237 46.06 14.42 12.68
N GLU A 238 44.97 13.64 12.69
CA GLU A 238 43.78 13.92 11.86
C GLU A 238 43.23 15.32 12.19
N ARG A 239 43.40 16.29 11.30
CA ARG A 239 42.69 17.59 11.35
C ARG A 239 41.20 17.49 10.97
N GLY A 240 40.61 16.30 11.03
CA GLY A 240 39.24 16.00 10.59
C GLY A 240 38.36 15.45 11.71
N ALA A 241 37.04 15.55 11.55
CA ALA A 241 36.08 14.95 12.47
C ALA A 241 36.36 13.45 12.67
N THR A 242 36.51 13.04 13.94
CA THR A 242 36.79 11.66 14.36
C THR A 242 35.68 10.70 13.91
N LEU A 243 35.96 9.40 13.88
CA LEU A 243 34.94 8.37 13.65
C LEU A 243 33.73 8.56 14.58
N LEU A 244 33.97 8.82 15.87
CA LEU A 244 32.94 9.05 16.86
C LEU A 244 32.07 10.27 16.51
N ALA A 245 32.66 11.37 16.05
CA ALA A 245 31.91 12.56 15.64
C ALA A 245 30.98 12.28 14.44
N ARG A 246 31.44 11.47 13.47
CA ARG A 246 30.62 11.07 12.31
C ARG A 246 29.46 10.15 12.73
N TRP A 247 29.71 9.19 13.61
CA TRP A 247 28.67 8.33 14.15
C TRP A 247 27.66 9.12 14.99
N ALA A 248 28.13 10.05 15.83
CA ALA A 248 27.27 10.97 16.57
C ALA A 248 26.42 11.84 15.62
N ALA A 249 26.98 12.30 14.50
CA ALA A 249 26.22 13.02 13.49
C ALA A 249 25.10 12.16 12.87
N VAL A 250 25.36 10.88 12.57
CA VAL A 250 24.31 9.96 12.07
C VAL A 250 23.23 9.74 13.14
N ALA A 251 23.60 9.55 14.40
CA ALA A 251 22.65 9.42 15.50
C ALA A 251 21.79 10.68 15.69
N LEU A 252 22.40 11.87 15.65
CA LEU A 252 21.68 13.13 15.74
C LEU A 252 20.76 13.37 14.53
N ALA A 253 21.15 12.91 13.34
CA ALA A 253 20.26 12.94 12.17
C ALA A 253 19.01 12.09 12.38
N ALA A 254 19.15 10.92 13.02
CA ALA A 254 18.00 10.07 13.37
C ALA A 254 17.07 10.75 14.37
N LEU A 255 17.62 11.44 15.39
CA LEU A 255 16.83 12.24 16.33
C LEU A 255 16.07 13.37 15.62
N VAL A 256 16.70 14.07 14.69
CA VAL A 256 16.03 15.11 13.89
C VAL A 256 14.99 14.51 12.95
N ALA A 257 15.23 13.34 12.36
CA ALA A 257 14.24 12.64 11.55
C ALA A 257 12.98 12.29 12.38
N VAL A 258 13.16 11.84 13.62
CA VAL A 258 12.07 11.63 14.57
C VAL A 258 11.39 12.94 14.95
N ALA A 259 12.13 14.03 15.14
CA ALA A 259 11.53 15.36 15.39
C ALA A 259 10.70 15.86 14.19
N VAL A 260 11.14 15.62 12.96
CA VAL A 260 10.35 15.89 11.74
C VAL A 260 9.08 15.05 11.73
N LEU A 261 9.15 13.76 12.07
CA LEU A 261 7.97 12.92 12.23
C LEU A 261 6.99 13.52 13.26
N TRP A 262 7.46 13.88 14.46
CA TRP A 262 6.65 14.53 15.49
C TRP A 262 6.02 15.85 15.02
N SER A 263 6.73 16.62 14.19
CA SER A 263 6.20 17.87 13.64
C SER A 263 4.94 17.65 12.79
N LEU A 264 4.83 16.51 12.10
CA LEU A 264 3.65 16.15 11.29
C LEU A 264 2.42 15.81 12.16
N TYR A 265 2.63 15.56 13.45
CA TYR A 265 1.58 15.36 14.46
C TYR A 265 1.38 16.60 15.35
N GLY A 266 2.01 17.73 15.01
CA GLY A 266 1.95 18.96 15.80
C GLY A 266 2.59 18.81 17.18
N PHE A 267 3.60 17.95 17.32
CA PHE A 267 4.28 17.63 18.59
C PHE A 267 3.33 17.14 19.70
N ARG A 268 2.24 16.45 19.34
CA ARG A 268 1.27 15.88 20.28
C ARG A 268 1.35 14.37 20.32
N PHE A 269 1.28 13.84 21.53
CA PHE A 269 1.24 12.40 21.76
C PHE A 269 -0.14 11.83 21.44
N HIS A 270 -1.19 12.38 22.04
CA HIS A 270 -2.57 11.96 21.81
C HIS A 270 -3.07 12.33 20.41
N ALA A 271 -3.90 11.48 19.83
CA ALA A 271 -4.43 11.65 18.49
C ALA A 271 -5.47 12.78 18.41
N GLY A 272 -6.38 12.88 19.38
CA GLY A 272 -7.37 13.95 19.48
C GLY A 272 -6.80 15.22 20.10
N ARG A 273 -7.34 16.40 19.71
CA ARG A 273 -7.00 17.67 20.39
C ARG A 273 -7.44 17.71 21.85
N ASP A 274 -8.52 17.00 22.15
CA ASP A 274 -9.12 16.86 23.47
C ASP A 274 -8.32 15.92 24.39
N GLY A 275 -7.19 15.38 23.92
CA GLY A 275 -6.40 14.39 24.64
C GLY A 275 -6.96 12.97 24.55
N SER A 276 -8.01 12.74 23.75
CA SER A 276 -8.59 11.42 23.55
C SER A 276 -7.85 10.62 22.46
N ASP A 277 -7.92 9.30 22.57
CA ASP A 277 -7.38 8.34 21.60
C ASP A 277 -8.48 7.34 21.18
N ALA A 278 -9.67 7.87 20.93
CA ALA A 278 -10.84 7.10 20.50
C ALA A 278 -10.69 6.66 19.03
N PHE A 279 -9.68 5.84 18.77
CA PHE A 279 -9.50 5.13 17.50
C PHE A 279 -10.65 4.14 17.26
N ASN A 280 -10.76 3.64 16.03
CA ASN A 280 -11.73 2.59 15.69
C ASN A 280 -11.55 1.29 16.52
N ARG A 281 -10.36 1.11 17.10
CA ARG A 281 -9.99 0.06 18.05
C ARG A 281 -9.04 0.64 19.10
N PRO A 282 -9.29 0.45 20.41
CA PRO A 282 -8.41 0.97 21.46
C PRO A 282 -6.96 0.48 21.32
N MET A 283 -6.00 1.30 21.76
CA MET A 283 -4.57 1.06 21.58
C MET A 283 -4.08 -0.29 22.13
N ALA A 284 -4.33 -0.57 23.41
CA ALA A 284 -3.81 -1.79 24.05
C ALA A 284 -4.30 -3.07 23.34
N PRO A 285 -5.60 -3.25 23.09
CA PRO A 285 -6.09 -4.37 22.26
C PRO A 285 -5.48 -4.43 20.85
N LYS A 286 -5.23 -3.29 20.21
CA LYS A 286 -4.59 -3.25 18.88
C LYS A 286 -3.15 -3.75 18.92
N ILE A 287 -2.37 -3.37 19.93
CA ILE A 287 -1.01 -3.91 20.13
C ILE A 287 -1.09 -5.40 20.45
N ASP A 288 -2.03 -5.80 21.31
CA ASP A 288 -2.17 -7.18 21.76
C ASP A 288 -2.63 -8.16 20.67
N ASP A 289 -3.16 -7.66 19.54
CA ASP A 289 -3.47 -8.47 18.36
C ASP A 289 -2.23 -9.02 17.65
N LEU A 290 -1.05 -8.43 17.89
CA LEU A 290 0.22 -8.90 17.31
C LEU A 290 0.60 -10.27 17.85
N ALA A 291 0.91 -11.18 16.94
CA ALA A 291 1.38 -12.53 17.29
C ALA A 291 2.75 -12.48 17.99
N SER A 292 3.65 -11.59 17.55
CA SER A 292 5.01 -11.49 18.11
C SER A 292 5.05 -10.87 19.51
N PRO A 293 5.46 -11.62 20.56
CA PRO A 293 5.58 -11.06 21.92
C PRO A 293 6.59 -9.93 22.01
N VAL A 294 7.66 -9.98 21.20
CA VAL A 294 8.70 -8.95 21.16
C VAL A 294 8.15 -7.66 20.58
N GLN A 295 7.36 -7.73 19.49
CA GLN A 295 6.74 -6.53 18.90
C GLN A 295 5.76 -5.90 19.89
N ARG A 296 4.96 -6.70 20.60
CA ARG A 296 4.07 -6.21 21.66
C ARG A 296 4.82 -5.49 22.77
N LEU A 297 5.86 -6.13 23.31
CA LEU A 297 6.68 -5.53 24.36
C LEU A 297 7.28 -4.19 23.92
N VAL A 298 7.82 -4.13 22.71
CA VAL A 298 8.42 -2.91 22.18
C VAL A 298 7.38 -1.82 21.99
N LEU A 299 6.22 -2.11 21.38
CA LEU A 299 5.20 -1.09 21.13
C LEU A 299 4.56 -0.58 22.43
N HIS A 300 4.28 -1.46 23.41
CA HIS A 300 3.82 -1.04 24.73
C HIS A 300 4.85 -0.14 25.42
N ALA A 301 6.13 -0.51 25.40
CA ALA A 301 7.19 0.32 25.98
C ALA A 301 7.30 1.70 25.29
N LEU A 302 7.12 1.77 23.96
CA LEU A 302 7.12 3.03 23.21
C LEU A 302 5.88 3.90 23.53
N ASP A 303 4.71 3.30 23.72
CA ASP A 303 3.46 3.98 24.10
C ASP A 303 3.57 4.53 25.54
N ASP A 304 4.00 3.68 26.48
CA ASP A 304 4.16 4.02 27.90
C ASP A 304 5.18 5.16 28.10
N ALA A 305 6.32 5.09 27.40
CA ALA A 305 7.36 6.11 27.45
C ALA A 305 7.06 7.32 26.55
N ARG A 306 5.96 7.30 25.78
CA ARG A 306 5.51 8.38 24.88
C ARG A 306 6.59 8.83 23.89
N LEU A 307 7.38 7.89 23.36
CA LEU A 307 8.53 8.19 22.50
C LEU A 307 8.16 8.53 21.05
N LEU A 308 6.96 8.10 20.62
CA LEU A 308 6.40 8.40 19.30
C LEU A 308 4.94 8.83 19.43
N PRO A 309 4.39 9.59 18.46
CA PRO A 309 2.98 9.97 18.45
C PRO A 309 2.08 8.72 18.53
N ARG A 310 1.03 8.77 19.33
CA ARG A 310 0.21 7.59 19.62
C ARG A 310 -0.49 7.05 18.37
N ALA A 311 -0.98 7.94 17.50
CA ALA A 311 -1.52 7.55 16.19
C ALA A 311 -0.48 6.83 15.31
N TYR A 312 0.80 7.22 15.37
CA TYR A 312 1.88 6.53 14.65
C TYR A 312 2.12 5.12 15.20
N LEU A 313 2.11 4.94 16.52
CA LEU A 313 2.24 3.63 17.15
C LEU A 313 1.05 2.72 16.82
N TRP A 314 -0.15 3.29 16.78
CA TRP A 314 -1.36 2.55 16.41
C TRP A 314 -1.26 2.04 14.98
N GLY A 315 -0.83 2.90 14.04
CA GLY A 315 -0.62 2.49 12.65
C GLY A 315 0.51 1.48 12.48
N MET A 316 1.56 1.58 13.28
CA MET A 316 2.63 0.59 13.31
C MET A 316 2.09 -0.79 13.73
N ALA A 317 1.26 -0.85 14.78
CA ALA A 317 0.63 -2.09 15.22
C ALA A 317 -0.27 -2.68 14.11
N ASP A 318 -1.10 -1.86 13.46
CA ASP A 318 -1.96 -2.34 12.36
C ASP A 318 -1.15 -2.87 11.17
N THR A 319 -0.09 -2.16 10.77
CA THR A 319 0.73 -2.55 9.60
C THR A 319 1.62 -3.75 9.87
N LEU A 320 2.12 -3.93 11.10
CA LEU A 320 2.81 -5.16 11.51
C LEU A 320 1.85 -6.35 11.46
N ARG A 321 0.64 -6.20 12.01
CA ARG A 321 -0.39 -7.25 12.00
C ARG A 321 -0.82 -7.61 10.58
N ALA A 322 -1.13 -6.61 9.76
CA ALA A 322 -1.71 -6.80 8.44
C ALA A 322 -0.68 -7.15 7.35
N GLY A 323 0.50 -6.51 7.40
CA GLY A 323 1.54 -6.63 6.38
C GLY A 323 2.59 -7.70 6.70
N VAL A 324 3.18 -7.64 7.90
CA VAL A 324 4.29 -8.54 8.28
C VAL A 324 3.77 -9.91 8.69
N GLU A 325 2.85 -9.95 9.67
CA GLU A 325 2.26 -11.20 10.15
C GLU A 325 1.20 -11.76 9.18
N GLY A 326 0.56 -10.87 8.42
CA GLY A 326 -0.47 -11.19 7.42
C GLY A 326 -1.87 -11.35 8.02
N ARG A 327 -2.91 -10.95 7.27
CA ARG A 327 -4.32 -11.17 7.67
C ARG A 327 -4.86 -12.57 7.35
N GLY A 328 -4.02 -13.59 7.44
CA GLY A 328 -4.39 -14.95 7.03
C GLY A 328 -4.58 -15.12 5.51
N GLN A 329 -3.90 -14.30 4.70
CA GLN A 329 -3.79 -14.54 3.26
C GLN A 329 -3.06 -15.86 3.06
N ARG A 330 -3.78 -16.85 2.52
CA ARG A 330 -3.25 -18.20 2.31
C ARG A 330 -2.83 -18.44 0.88
N GLU A 331 -3.12 -17.54 -0.04
CA GLU A 331 -2.98 -17.74 -1.48
C GLU A 331 -2.34 -16.53 -2.13
N HIS A 332 -1.33 -16.78 -2.96
CA HIS A 332 -0.61 -15.78 -3.72
C HIS A 332 -0.62 -16.22 -5.18
N LYS A 333 -1.28 -15.45 -6.05
CA LYS A 333 -1.32 -15.77 -7.48
C LYS A 333 -0.19 -15.07 -8.22
N LEU A 334 0.64 -15.85 -8.90
CA LEU A 334 1.75 -15.35 -9.69
C LEU A 334 1.90 -16.19 -10.97
N PHE A 335 1.93 -15.54 -12.13
CA PHE A 335 2.01 -16.20 -13.44
C PHE A 335 0.98 -17.34 -13.63
N GLY A 336 -0.22 -17.16 -13.08
CA GLY A 336 -1.34 -18.10 -13.23
C GLY A 336 -1.32 -19.28 -12.27
N HIS A 337 -0.36 -19.32 -11.35
CA HIS A 337 -0.25 -20.34 -10.31
C HIS A 337 -0.59 -19.76 -8.93
N ASP A 338 -1.42 -20.47 -8.19
CA ASP A 338 -1.75 -20.15 -6.80
C ASP A 338 -0.77 -20.84 -5.85
N PHE A 339 -0.05 -20.06 -5.06
CA PHE A 339 0.90 -20.53 -4.05
C PHE A 339 0.29 -20.41 -2.67
N LYS A 340 0.33 -21.51 -1.90
CA LYS A 340 -0.25 -21.54 -0.55
C LYS A 340 0.74 -21.19 0.55
N GLY A 341 0.26 -20.51 1.59
CA GLY A 341 1.01 -20.28 2.83
C GLY A 341 1.94 -19.07 2.74
N ALA A 342 3.25 -19.29 2.75
CA ALA A 342 4.21 -18.20 2.58
C ALA A 342 4.42 -17.90 1.09
N PRO A 343 4.56 -16.63 0.69
CA PRO A 343 4.79 -16.30 -0.70
C PRO A 343 6.14 -16.89 -1.18
N PRO A 344 6.22 -17.40 -2.42
CA PRO A 344 7.47 -17.94 -2.93
C PRO A 344 8.55 -16.86 -2.98
N TRP A 345 9.82 -17.23 -2.80
CA TRP A 345 10.94 -16.27 -2.78
C TRP A 345 11.02 -15.40 -4.05
N PHE A 346 10.52 -15.94 -5.17
CA PHE A 346 10.49 -15.28 -6.47
C PHE A 346 9.21 -14.47 -6.73
N PHE A 347 8.31 -14.32 -5.75
CA PHE A 347 7.10 -13.49 -5.88
C PHE A 347 7.46 -12.04 -6.26
N TRP A 348 8.24 -11.35 -5.44
CA TRP A 348 8.63 -9.96 -5.70
C TRP A 348 9.51 -9.76 -6.94
N PRO A 349 10.49 -10.64 -7.25
CA PRO A 349 11.15 -10.65 -8.55
C PRO A 349 10.18 -10.78 -9.72
N GLY A 350 9.24 -11.72 -9.64
CA GLY A 350 8.25 -11.98 -10.68
C GLY A 350 7.33 -10.80 -10.90
N GLU A 351 6.84 -10.21 -9.82
CA GLU A 351 5.98 -9.03 -9.83
C GLU A 351 6.67 -7.82 -10.50
N LEU A 352 7.90 -7.52 -10.08
CA LEU A 352 8.71 -6.47 -10.73
C LEU A 352 8.98 -6.78 -12.19
N ALA A 353 9.34 -8.03 -12.49
CA ALA A 353 9.61 -8.48 -13.85
C ALA A 353 8.37 -8.44 -14.75
N ALA A 354 7.15 -8.49 -14.20
CA ALA A 354 5.90 -8.40 -14.93
C ALA A 354 5.36 -6.97 -15.06
N LYS A 355 5.62 -6.09 -14.08
CA LYS A 355 5.11 -4.71 -14.08
C LYS A 355 6.05 -3.68 -14.71
N LEU A 356 7.36 -3.95 -14.75
CA LEU A 356 8.31 -3.06 -15.39
C LEU A 356 8.34 -3.27 -16.91
N PRO A 357 8.23 -2.23 -17.75
CA PRO A 357 8.43 -2.37 -19.19
C PRO A 357 9.78 -3.04 -19.49
N LEU A 358 9.80 -4.05 -20.37
CA LEU A 358 11.02 -4.79 -20.73
C LEU A 358 12.19 -3.89 -21.14
N PRO A 359 11.98 -2.78 -21.89
CA PRO A 359 13.07 -1.86 -22.20
C PRO A 359 13.63 -1.15 -20.96
N LEU A 360 12.82 -0.85 -19.95
CA LEU A 360 13.29 -0.23 -18.70
C LEU A 360 14.16 -1.20 -17.89
N LEU A 361 13.79 -2.49 -17.85
CA LEU A 361 14.62 -3.56 -17.29
C LEU A 361 15.95 -3.68 -18.04
N ALA A 362 15.91 -3.72 -19.37
CA ALA A 362 17.11 -3.74 -20.21
C ALA A 362 18.00 -2.52 -19.97
N GLY A 363 17.42 -1.32 -19.84
CA GLY A 363 18.14 -0.09 -19.52
C GLY A 363 18.86 -0.16 -18.17
N ALA A 364 18.22 -0.72 -17.14
CA ALA A 364 18.85 -0.93 -15.83
C ALA A 364 20.00 -1.94 -15.91
N LEU A 365 19.84 -3.05 -16.64
CA LEU A 365 20.88 -4.06 -16.87
C LEU A 365 22.07 -3.50 -17.64
N LEU A 366 21.82 -2.76 -18.73
CA LEU A 366 22.85 -2.06 -19.49
C LEU A 366 23.58 -1.02 -18.63
N GLY A 367 22.85 -0.34 -17.74
CA GLY A 367 23.40 0.55 -16.73
C GLY A 367 24.36 -0.14 -15.76
N LEU A 368 23.98 -1.32 -15.27
CA LEU A 368 24.85 -2.16 -14.43
C LEU A 368 26.12 -2.57 -15.18
N LEU A 369 25.99 -3.03 -16.43
CA LEU A 369 27.14 -3.36 -17.28
C LEU A 369 28.02 -2.13 -17.56
N ALA A 370 27.42 -0.96 -17.73
CA ALA A 370 28.13 0.31 -17.91
C ALA A 370 28.93 0.75 -16.67
N LEU A 371 28.72 0.14 -15.50
CA LEU A 371 29.55 0.34 -14.31
C LEU A 371 30.83 -0.51 -14.33
N TRP A 372 30.92 -1.53 -15.20
CA TRP A 372 32.11 -2.37 -15.30
C TRP A 372 33.35 -1.52 -15.63
N ARG A 373 34.35 -1.58 -14.73
CA ARG A 373 35.59 -0.79 -14.78
C ARG A 373 35.36 0.71 -14.99
N ALA A 374 34.23 1.24 -14.52
CA ALA A 374 33.92 2.67 -14.64
C ALA A 374 34.81 3.50 -13.69
N PRO A 375 35.39 4.63 -14.17
CA PRO A 375 36.14 5.55 -13.32
C PRO A 375 35.18 6.44 -12.52
N LEU A 376 34.48 5.84 -11.54
CA LEU A 376 33.46 6.52 -10.75
C LEU A 376 34.06 7.55 -9.80
N SER A 377 33.42 8.72 -9.70
CA SER A 377 33.71 9.71 -8.68
C SER A 377 33.32 9.21 -7.28
N SER A 378 33.82 9.88 -6.24
CA SER A 378 33.43 9.56 -4.85
C SER A 378 31.92 9.67 -4.64
N GLY A 379 31.28 10.73 -5.15
CA GLY A 379 29.83 10.91 -5.04
C GLY A 379 29.04 9.80 -5.73
N GLN A 380 29.46 9.37 -6.92
CA GLN A 380 28.83 8.26 -7.65
C GLN A 380 28.95 6.92 -6.91
N LYS A 381 30.11 6.64 -6.31
CA LYS A 381 30.31 5.43 -5.48
C LYS A 381 29.40 5.44 -4.26
N HIS A 382 29.32 6.57 -3.55
CA HIS A 382 28.43 6.69 -2.39
C HIS A 382 26.96 6.62 -2.79
N LEU A 383 26.57 7.18 -3.95
CA LEU A 383 25.19 7.06 -4.46
C LEU A 383 24.81 5.61 -4.73
N LEU A 384 25.67 4.85 -5.40
CA LEU A 384 25.45 3.42 -5.62
C LEU A 384 25.40 2.64 -4.30
N LEU A 385 26.28 2.96 -3.35
CA LEU A 385 26.30 2.34 -2.02
C LEU A 385 24.97 2.57 -1.28
N THR A 386 24.51 3.81 -1.17
CA THR A 386 23.31 4.13 -0.39
C THR A 386 22.02 3.73 -1.10
N MET A 387 21.94 3.83 -2.44
CA MET A 387 20.83 3.28 -3.21
C MET A 387 20.80 1.75 -3.16
N GLY A 388 21.97 1.10 -3.18
CA GLY A 388 22.10 -0.34 -2.98
C GLY A 388 21.67 -0.76 -1.58
N ALA A 389 22.04 0.01 -0.54
CA ALA A 389 21.61 -0.25 0.83
C ALA A 389 20.09 -0.06 1.02
N LEU A 390 19.51 0.97 0.41
CA LEU A 390 18.06 1.14 0.30
C LEU A 390 17.44 -0.10 -0.35
N GLY A 391 17.93 -0.49 -1.53
CA GLY A 391 17.42 -1.65 -2.27
C GLY A 391 17.49 -2.94 -1.45
N ALA A 392 18.64 -3.24 -0.86
CA ALA A 392 18.86 -4.46 -0.08
C ALA A 392 17.99 -4.51 1.19
N ALA A 393 17.93 -3.43 1.97
CA ALA A 393 17.14 -3.38 3.19
C ALA A 393 15.64 -3.48 2.89
N TYR A 394 15.17 -2.77 1.85
CA TYR A 394 13.77 -2.81 1.46
C TYR A 394 13.39 -4.17 0.85
N TRP A 395 14.27 -4.78 0.07
CA TRP A 395 14.11 -6.15 -0.44
C TRP A 395 13.97 -7.17 0.69
N ALA A 396 14.82 -7.08 1.72
CA ALA A 396 14.73 -7.95 2.90
C ALA A 396 13.38 -7.78 3.63
N SER A 397 12.86 -6.56 3.71
CA SER A 397 11.53 -6.29 4.28
C SER A 397 10.41 -6.94 3.47
N LEU A 398 10.50 -6.94 2.14
CA LEU A 398 9.51 -7.57 1.27
C LEU A 398 9.55 -9.10 1.37
N LEU A 399 10.74 -9.70 1.43
CA LEU A 399 10.91 -11.14 1.60
C LEU A 399 10.39 -11.64 2.97
N GLY A 400 10.42 -10.79 3.99
CA GLY A 400 9.86 -11.08 5.31
C GLY A 400 8.36 -10.83 5.44
N SER A 401 7.72 -10.23 4.41
CA SER A 401 6.30 -9.85 4.44
C SER A 401 5.42 -10.98 3.91
N ARG A 402 4.28 -11.20 4.57
CA ARG A 402 3.21 -12.10 4.09
C ARG A 402 2.13 -11.35 3.29
N GLY A 403 2.07 -10.02 3.39
CA GLY A 403 1.09 -9.17 2.72
C GLY A 403 1.40 -8.89 1.24
N THR A 404 1.26 -9.89 0.37
CA THR A 404 1.51 -9.72 -1.08
C THR A 404 0.34 -9.11 -1.84
N TYR A 405 -0.85 -9.06 -1.24
CA TYR A 405 -2.08 -8.57 -1.86
C TYR A 405 -1.98 -7.16 -2.47
N ALA A 406 -1.04 -6.34 -2.00
CA ALA A 406 -0.84 -5.00 -2.52
C ALA A 406 -0.12 -4.96 -3.89
N GLY A 407 0.47 -6.08 -4.34
CA GLY A 407 1.20 -6.15 -5.61
C GLY A 407 2.39 -5.18 -5.66
N VAL A 408 2.77 -4.77 -6.87
CA VAL A 408 3.96 -3.94 -7.12
C VAL A 408 4.03 -2.62 -6.35
N ARG A 409 2.91 -2.06 -5.86
CA ARG A 409 2.94 -0.78 -5.11
C ARG A 409 3.82 -0.88 -3.86
N HIS A 410 3.85 -2.05 -3.21
CA HIS A 410 4.76 -2.32 -2.11
C HIS A 410 6.23 -2.31 -2.51
N ALA A 411 6.56 -2.63 -3.76
CA ALA A 411 7.92 -2.71 -4.30
C ALA A 411 8.43 -1.39 -4.92
N LEU A 412 7.62 -0.33 -4.96
CA LEU A 412 7.99 0.97 -5.55
C LEU A 412 9.36 1.53 -5.08
N PRO A 413 9.77 1.41 -3.80
CA PRO A 413 11.10 1.88 -3.38
C PRO A 413 12.28 1.21 -4.10
N LEU A 414 12.08 0.03 -4.69
CA LEU A 414 13.09 -0.69 -5.49
C LEU A 414 13.25 -0.12 -6.90
N PHE A 415 12.32 0.72 -7.36
CA PHE A 415 12.43 1.42 -8.64
C PHE A 415 13.57 2.44 -8.61
N LEU A 416 13.89 2.98 -7.43
CA LEU A 416 14.92 4.00 -7.22
C LEU A 416 16.34 3.49 -7.51
N PRO A 417 16.80 2.35 -6.95
CA PRO A 417 18.08 1.77 -7.35
C PRO A 417 18.12 1.34 -8.82
N LEU A 418 17.01 0.82 -9.38
CA LEU A 418 16.93 0.47 -10.82
C LEU A 418 17.07 1.70 -11.73
N ALA A 419 16.33 2.77 -11.44
CA ALA A 419 16.43 4.04 -12.15
C ALA A 419 17.82 4.68 -12.01
N THR A 420 18.48 4.50 -10.85
CA THR A 420 19.87 4.95 -10.65
C THR A 420 20.84 4.28 -11.63
N LEU A 421 20.61 3.01 -12.00
CA LEU A 421 21.42 2.32 -13.02
C LEU A 421 21.19 2.91 -14.42
N ALA A 422 19.98 3.33 -14.77
CA ALA A 422 19.73 4.06 -16.01
C ALA A 422 20.50 5.40 -16.05
N GLY A 423 20.59 6.08 -14.89
CA GLY A 423 21.49 7.23 -14.69
C GLY A 423 22.96 6.91 -14.98
N ALA A 424 23.45 5.75 -14.54
CA ALA A 424 24.81 5.29 -14.81
C ALA A 424 25.06 5.08 -16.31
N LEU A 425 24.08 4.52 -17.04
CA LEU A 425 24.15 4.31 -18.49
C LEU A 425 24.30 5.64 -19.23
N ALA A 426 23.41 6.59 -18.96
CA ALA A 426 23.44 7.94 -19.57
C ALA A 426 24.76 8.66 -19.25
N TRP A 427 25.23 8.57 -18.01
CA TRP A 427 26.52 9.12 -17.63
C TRP A 427 27.68 8.48 -18.40
N ARG A 428 27.74 7.15 -18.52
CA ARG A 428 28.82 6.45 -19.22
C ARG A 428 28.91 6.85 -20.70
N ALA A 429 27.77 7.08 -21.36
CA ALA A 429 27.73 7.60 -22.72
C ALA A 429 28.20 9.07 -22.81
N SER A 430 27.95 9.88 -21.77
CA SER A 430 28.27 11.31 -21.76
C SER A 430 29.75 11.66 -21.55
N VAL A 431 30.49 10.82 -20.81
CA VAL A 431 31.85 11.15 -20.32
C VAL A 431 32.93 11.11 -21.40
N SER A 432 32.73 10.36 -22.47
CA SER A 432 33.72 10.25 -23.55
C SER A 432 33.26 11.09 -24.74
N VAL A 433 34.02 12.14 -25.09
CA VAL A 433 33.74 13.00 -26.25
C VAL A 433 33.58 12.17 -27.53
N ARG A 434 34.46 11.17 -27.74
CA ARG A 434 34.40 10.22 -28.88
C ARG A 434 33.15 9.31 -28.88
N ARG A 435 32.45 9.22 -27.75
CA ARG A 435 31.28 8.35 -27.54
C ARG A 435 30.00 9.15 -27.27
N ARG A 436 30.02 10.48 -27.35
CA ARG A 436 28.82 11.31 -27.13
C ARG A 436 27.71 11.03 -28.13
N TRP A 437 28.05 10.52 -29.31
CA TRP A 437 27.07 10.03 -30.28
C TRP A 437 26.28 8.81 -29.78
N LEU A 438 26.75 8.10 -28.74
CA LEU A 438 26.00 7.02 -28.06
C LEU A 438 24.96 7.56 -27.06
N LEU A 439 24.94 8.85 -26.77
CA LEU A 439 24.03 9.41 -25.77
C LEU A 439 22.54 9.19 -26.14
N PRO A 440 22.09 9.37 -27.40
CA PRO A 440 20.75 8.96 -27.80
C PRO A 440 20.49 7.47 -27.58
N LEU A 441 21.48 6.60 -27.83
CA LEU A 441 21.37 5.15 -27.61
C LEU A 441 21.23 4.81 -26.12
N ALA A 442 21.84 5.59 -25.22
CA ALA A 442 21.67 5.40 -23.78
C ALA A 442 20.22 5.71 -23.30
N PHE A 443 19.48 6.55 -24.03
CA PHE A 443 18.07 6.82 -23.77
C PHE A 443 17.11 5.99 -24.63
N ALA A 444 17.62 5.17 -25.56
CA ALA A 444 16.80 4.31 -26.41
C ALA A 444 15.89 3.36 -25.61
N PRO A 445 16.32 2.74 -24.48
CA PRO A 445 15.41 1.90 -23.70
C PRO A 445 14.24 2.69 -23.10
N THR A 446 14.49 3.92 -22.62
CA THR A 446 13.43 4.82 -22.12
C THR A 446 12.48 5.26 -23.25
N ALA A 447 13.02 5.60 -24.42
CA ALA A 447 12.21 5.97 -25.58
C ALA A 447 11.35 4.80 -26.07
N LEU A 448 11.91 3.58 -26.12
CA LEU A 448 11.19 2.38 -26.49
C LEU A 448 10.10 2.05 -25.47
N ALA A 449 10.39 2.15 -24.17
CA ALA A 449 9.39 1.99 -23.12
C ALA A 449 8.25 3.01 -23.28
N LEU A 450 8.57 4.27 -23.55
CA LEU A 450 7.57 5.31 -23.82
C LEU A 450 6.68 4.93 -25.00
N VAL A 451 7.26 4.50 -26.13
CA VAL A 451 6.50 4.06 -27.31
C VAL A 451 5.59 2.87 -27.00
N MET A 452 6.11 1.85 -26.31
CA MET A 452 5.35 0.64 -25.95
C MET A 452 4.13 0.93 -25.08
N THR A 453 4.21 1.99 -24.27
CA THR A 453 3.23 2.27 -23.21
C THR A 453 2.43 3.54 -23.46
N ALA A 454 2.73 4.32 -24.52
CA ALA A 454 2.06 5.58 -24.82
C ALA A 454 0.57 5.42 -25.11
N ARG A 455 0.15 4.22 -25.54
CA ARG A 455 -1.26 3.89 -25.85
C ARG A 455 -1.94 3.10 -24.73
N GLU A 456 -1.28 2.91 -23.60
CA GLU A 456 -1.86 2.20 -22.47
C GLU A 456 -3.08 2.98 -21.94
N PRO A 457 -4.31 2.43 -21.99
CA PRO A 457 -5.50 3.14 -21.54
C PRO A 457 -5.53 3.46 -20.05
N ARG A 458 -4.86 2.65 -19.22
CA ARG A 458 -4.73 2.83 -17.77
C ARG A 458 -3.36 2.34 -17.32
N LEU A 459 -2.50 3.26 -16.88
CA LEU A 459 -1.14 2.89 -16.46
C LEU A 459 -1.14 1.97 -15.22
N TRP A 460 -2.15 2.06 -14.36
CA TRP A 460 -2.29 1.21 -13.17
C TRP A 460 -2.29 -0.28 -13.55
N GLU A 461 -3.02 -0.62 -14.61
CA GLU A 461 -3.27 -1.99 -15.07
C GLU A 461 -2.17 -2.52 -15.98
N TYR A 462 -1.11 -1.74 -16.21
CA TYR A 462 -0.04 -2.16 -17.10
C TYR A 462 0.65 -3.41 -16.56
N PHE A 463 0.70 -4.45 -17.39
CA PHE A 463 1.63 -5.57 -17.28
C PHE A 463 2.38 -5.65 -18.61
N ASN A 464 3.67 -5.99 -18.55
CA ASN A 464 4.44 -6.25 -19.76
C ASN A 464 4.09 -7.62 -20.36
N GLU A 465 4.76 -7.98 -21.43
CA GLU A 465 4.54 -9.21 -22.19
C GLU A 465 4.75 -10.49 -21.36
N LEU A 466 5.67 -10.49 -20.39
CA LEU A 466 5.88 -11.64 -19.48
C LEU A 466 4.69 -11.81 -18.54
N GLY A 467 4.07 -10.71 -18.12
CA GLY A 467 2.87 -10.71 -17.29
C GLY A 467 1.58 -11.03 -18.05
N GLY A 468 1.62 -11.20 -19.38
CA GLY A 468 0.44 -11.40 -20.24
C GLY A 468 -0.12 -10.11 -20.85
N GLY A 469 0.54 -8.95 -20.66
CA GLY A 469 0.06 -7.67 -21.14
C GLY A 469 -1.12 -7.12 -20.34
N SER A 470 -1.43 -5.85 -20.50
CA SER A 470 -2.52 -5.16 -19.78
C SER A 470 -3.91 -5.78 -20.02
N ALA A 471 -4.11 -6.50 -21.12
CA ALA A 471 -5.39 -7.14 -21.47
C ALA A 471 -5.65 -8.45 -20.71
N ASP A 472 -4.58 -9.18 -20.33
CA ASP A 472 -4.65 -10.54 -19.79
C ASP A 472 -3.88 -10.72 -18.46
N GLY A 473 -3.25 -9.66 -17.91
CA GLY A 473 -2.56 -9.71 -16.62
C GLY A 473 -3.42 -10.27 -15.48
N TRP A 474 -4.73 -10.01 -15.49
CA TRP A 474 -5.69 -10.57 -14.52
C TRP A 474 -5.76 -12.11 -14.50
N ARG A 475 -5.29 -12.80 -15.56
CA ARG A 475 -5.18 -14.26 -15.58
C ARG A 475 -4.02 -14.73 -14.71
N ASN A 476 -2.97 -13.94 -14.66
CA ASN A 476 -1.69 -14.28 -14.06
C ASN A 476 -1.54 -13.80 -12.62
N PHE A 477 -2.27 -12.74 -12.25
CA PHE A 477 -2.16 -12.04 -10.97
C PHE A 477 -3.55 -11.79 -10.37
N SER A 478 -3.63 -11.64 -9.04
CA SER A 478 -4.88 -11.39 -8.31
C SER A 478 -4.74 -10.37 -7.16
N ASP A 479 -3.74 -9.51 -7.26
CA ASP A 479 -3.44 -8.44 -6.31
C ASP A 479 -3.96 -7.06 -6.77
N GLU A 480 -3.74 -6.05 -5.94
CA GLU A 480 -4.16 -4.66 -6.18
C GLU A 480 -3.42 -3.97 -7.35
N GLY A 481 -2.34 -4.58 -7.87
CA GLY A 481 -1.66 -4.18 -9.09
C GLY A 481 -2.44 -4.51 -10.36
N VAL A 482 -3.47 -5.36 -10.26
CA VAL A 482 -4.45 -5.57 -11.35
C VAL A 482 -5.50 -4.47 -11.36
N ASP A 483 -6.04 -4.13 -10.19
CA ASP A 483 -7.08 -3.12 -10.05
C ASP A 483 -7.33 -2.77 -8.56
N LEU A 484 -7.68 -1.50 -8.27
CA LEU A 484 -8.03 -1.02 -6.93
C LEU A 484 -9.33 -0.20 -6.89
N GLY A 485 -10.36 -0.61 -7.64
CA GLY A 485 -11.70 -0.01 -7.57
C GLY A 485 -11.91 1.25 -8.42
N GLN A 486 -10.92 1.62 -9.23
CA GLN A 486 -10.94 2.87 -10.01
C GLN A 486 -11.96 2.88 -11.15
N ARG A 487 -12.61 1.74 -11.46
CA ARG A 487 -13.54 1.62 -12.61
C ARG A 487 -14.98 1.96 -12.28
N LEU A 488 -15.28 2.34 -11.04
CA LEU A 488 -16.64 2.68 -10.62
C LEU A 488 -17.34 3.70 -11.56
N PRO A 489 -16.73 4.84 -11.95
CA PRO A 489 -17.38 5.78 -12.88
C PRO A 489 -17.70 5.20 -14.26
N GLU A 490 -16.86 4.29 -14.77
CA GLU A 490 -17.10 3.61 -16.05
C GLU A 490 -18.29 2.65 -15.94
N ILE A 491 -18.43 1.96 -14.80
CA ILE A 491 -19.58 1.10 -14.53
C ILE A 491 -20.86 1.93 -14.56
N SER A 492 -20.94 3.05 -13.83
CA SER A 492 -22.11 3.94 -13.86
C SER A 492 -22.45 4.42 -15.27
N ARG A 493 -21.45 4.85 -16.05
CA ARG A 493 -21.67 5.33 -17.42
C ARG A 493 -22.18 4.22 -18.33
N TRP A 494 -21.61 3.02 -18.22
CA TRP A 494 -22.07 1.87 -18.99
C TRP A 494 -23.52 1.54 -18.67
N MET A 495 -23.90 1.54 -17.39
CA MET A 495 -25.27 1.27 -16.95
C MET A 495 -26.26 2.28 -17.53
N GLN A 496 -25.97 3.58 -17.44
CA GLN A 496 -26.85 4.64 -17.94
C GLN A 496 -27.14 4.52 -19.44
N THR A 497 -26.26 3.87 -20.19
CA THR A 497 -26.32 3.80 -21.65
C THR A 497 -26.78 2.44 -22.18
N HIS A 498 -26.62 1.36 -21.42
CA HIS A 498 -26.83 -0.01 -21.91
C HIS A 498 -27.76 -0.86 -21.03
N GLN A 499 -28.13 -0.41 -19.83
CA GLN A 499 -28.96 -1.22 -18.93
C GLN A 499 -30.39 -1.37 -19.46
N PRO A 500 -30.90 -2.60 -19.68
CA PRO A 500 -32.28 -2.79 -20.05
C PRO A 500 -33.23 -2.35 -18.92
N PRO A 501 -34.34 -1.67 -19.21
CA PRO A 501 -35.30 -1.24 -18.19
C PRO A 501 -35.77 -2.39 -17.29
N GLY A 502 -35.83 -2.15 -15.98
CA GLY A 502 -36.31 -3.12 -14.99
C GLY A 502 -35.33 -4.26 -14.66
N THR A 503 -34.11 -4.27 -15.20
CA THR A 503 -33.10 -5.26 -14.83
C THR A 503 -32.40 -4.87 -13.53
N THR A 504 -32.30 -5.80 -12.58
CA THR A 504 -31.51 -5.62 -11.35
C THR A 504 -30.03 -5.76 -11.67
N LEU A 505 -29.18 -4.90 -11.09
CA LEU A 505 -27.72 -5.04 -11.17
C LEU A 505 -27.17 -5.62 -9.87
N TYR A 506 -26.37 -6.68 -9.97
CA TYR A 506 -25.55 -7.22 -8.89
C TYR A 506 -24.09 -6.89 -9.14
N ASN A 507 -23.40 -6.31 -8.16
CA ASN A 507 -21.99 -5.95 -8.28
C ASN A 507 -21.11 -6.78 -7.34
N SER A 508 -20.21 -7.56 -7.94
CA SER A 508 -19.22 -8.41 -7.29
C SER A 508 -17.78 -7.91 -7.49
N TYR A 509 -17.58 -6.70 -8.01
CA TYR A 509 -16.25 -6.15 -8.30
C TYR A 509 -15.54 -5.64 -7.03
N MET A 510 -16.00 -4.50 -6.49
CA MET A 510 -15.57 -3.96 -5.20
C MET A 510 -16.78 -3.31 -4.54
N TYR A 511 -17.03 -3.69 -3.28
CA TYR A 511 -18.20 -3.25 -2.55
C TYR A 511 -17.96 -1.86 -1.96
N MET A 512 -18.61 -0.84 -2.55
CA MET A 512 -18.64 0.54 -2.06
C MET A 512 -20.08 1.06 -2.06
N PRO A 513 -20.89 0.75 -1.01
CA PRO A 513 -22.30 1.11 -0.93
C PRO A 513 -22.57 2.61 -1.04
N GLU A 514 -21.71 3.42 -0.45
CA GLU A 514 -21.80 4.88 -0.44
C GLU A 514 -21.68 5.42 -1.87
N TRP A 515 -20.80 4.84 -2.69
CA TRP A 515 -20.71 5.16 -4.11
C TRP A 515 -21.98 4.77 -4.87
N VAL A 516 -22.56 3.61 -4.59
CA VAL A 516 -23.81 3.16 -5.21
C VAL A 516 -24.94 4.15 -4.91
N ARG A 517 -25.09 4.52 -3.64
CA ARG A 517 -26.08 5.50 -3.19
C ARG A 517 -25.85 6.87 -3.84
N GLY A 518 -24.61 7.36 -3.85
CA GLY A 518 -24.26 8.67 -4.41
C GLY A 518 -24.37 8.74 -5.94
N SER A 519 -24.17 7.63 -6.64
CA SER A 519 -24.28 7.56 -8.11
C SER A 519 -25.71 7.35 -8.62
N GLY A 520 -26.69 7.10 -7.72
CA GLY A 520 -28.05 6.74 -8.09
C GLY A 520 -28.15 5.41 -8.86
N SER A 521 -27.15 4.53 -8.70
CA SER A 521 -27.09 3.26 -9.42
C SER A 521 -28.16 2.28 -8.89
N PRO A 522 -28.95 1.60 -9.76
CA PRO A 522 -29.94 0.58 -9.37
C PRO A 522 -29.29 -0.76 -8.93
N LEU A 523 -28.12 -0.69 -8.33
CA LEU A 523 -27.36 -1.83 -7.86
C LEU A 523 -27.97 -2.35 -6.56
N ARG A 524 -28.29 -3.65 -6.55
CA ARG A 524 -28.75 -4.39 -5.39
C ARG A 524 -27.66 -5.27 -4.82
N GLU A 525 -27.72 -5.44 -3.51
CA GLU A 525 -26.97 -6.48 -2.82
C GLU A 525 -27.63 -7.84 -3.06
N TYR A 526 -26.84 -8.92 -2.97
CA TYR A 526 -27.39 -10.27 -3.02
C TYR A 526 -28.31 -10.57 -1.83
N VAL A 527 -28.10 -9.90 -0.71
CA VAL A 527 -28.85 -10.05 0.54
C VAL A 527 -28.99 -8.67 1.15
N GLU A 528 -30.21 -8.28 1.52
CA GLU A 528 -30.54 -6.96 2.08
C GLU A 528 -30.87 -7.03 3.59
N SER A 529 -31.06 -8.23 4.13
CA SER A 529 -31.35 -8.47 5.56
C SER A 529 -30.95 -9.90 5.97
N VAL A 530 -30.68 -10.10 7.26
CA VAL A 530 -30.56 -11.42 7.91
C VAL A 530 -31.82 -12.29 7.77
N ASP A 531 -32.97 -11.69 7.44
CA ASP A 531 -34.24 -12.38 7.18
C ASP A 531 -34.35 -12.97 5.78
N ASP A 532 -33.33 -12.83 4.93
CA ASP A 532 -33.41 -13.24 3.53
C ASP A 532 -33.85 -14.70 3.34
N THR A 533 -34.88 -14.88 2.51
CA THR A 533 -35.56 -16.15 2.25
C THR A 533 -35.19 -16.77 0.91
N ASN A 534 -34.23 -16.22 0.16
CA ASN A 534 -33.78 -16.75 -1.13
C ASN A 534 -32.90 -18.01 -0.96
N LEU A 535 -33.39 -19.03 -0.27
CA LEU A 535 -32.65 -20.26 0.06
C LEU A 535 -32.09 -21.00 -1.17
N ALA A 536 -32.66 -20.75 -2.34
CA ALA A 536 -32.22 -21.31 -3.61
C ALA A 536 -31.02 -20.56 -4.22
N GLY A 537 -30.69 -19.35 -3.74
CA GLY A 537 -29.61 -18.52 -4.27
C GLY A 537 -29.81 -18.12 -5.73
N ARG A 538 -31.07 -17.86 -6.13
CA ARG A 538 -31.41 -17.55 -7.51
C ARG A 538 -31.42 -16.05 -7.71
N TYR A 539 -30.56 -15.57 -8.60
CA TYR A 539 -30.42 -14.16 -8.93
C TYR A 539 -30.54 -13.99 -10.43
N ALA A 540 -31.42 -13.10 -10.88
CA ALA A 540 -31.62 -12.80 -12.29
C ALA A 540 -31.40 -11.30 -12.53
N GLY A 541 -30.64 -10.97 -13.56
CA GLY A 541 -30.32 -9.58 -13.88
C GLY A 541 -28.98 -9.43 -14.59
N LEU A 542 -28.34 -8.30 -14.33
CA LEU A 542 -26.99 -7.99 -14.75
C LEU A 542 -26.02 -8.24 -13.60
N PHE A 543 -24.83 -8.73 -13.93
CA PHE A 543 -23.76 -9.02 -12.98
C PHE A 543 -22.51 -8.29 -13.44
N VAL A 544 -21.95 -7.46 -12.57
CA VAL A 544 -20.59 -6.90 -12.74
C VAL A 544 -19.65 -7.73 -11.90
N MET A 545 -18.68 -8.36 -12.54
CA MET A 545 -17.71 -9.24 -11.89
C MET A 545 -16.32 -9.03 -12.52
N ARG A 546 -15.28 -9.39 -11.78
CA ARG A 546 -13.94 -9.46 -12.37
C ARG A 546 -13.88 -10.61 -13.36
N LEU A 547 -13.12 -10.44 -14.44
CA LEU A 547 -12.87 -11.52 -15.41
C LEU A 547 -12.21 -12.72 -14.76
N SER A 548 -11.48 -12.54 -13.65
CA SER A 548 -10.96 -13.65 -12.85
C SER A 548 -12.04 -14.64 -12.40
N SER A 549 -13.31 -14.20 -12.30
CA SER A 549 -14.44 -15.09 -11.98
C SER A 549 -14.71 -16.13 -13.06
N THR A 550 -14.16 -15.99 -14.27
CA THR A 550 -14.23 -17.02 -15.32
C THR A 550 -13.15 -18.09 -15.17
N ILE A 551 -12.28 -18.00 -14.16
CA ILE A 551 -11.27 -19.00 -13.84
C ILE A 551 -11.84 -19.92 -12.75
N PRO A 552 -11.72 -21.26 -12.88
CA PRO A 552 -12.12 -22.18 -11.81
C PRO A 552 -11.29 -21.95 -10.54
N GLU A 553 -11.95 -21.92 -9.37
CA GLU A 553 -11.31 -21.89 -8.06
C GLU A 553 -11.86 -23.05 -7.21
N PRO A 554 -11.34 -24.29 -7.40
CA PRO A 554 -11.88 -25.49 -6.75
C PRO A 554 -11.93 -25.41 -5.22
N GLU A 555 -11.05 -24.63 -4.62
CA GLU A 555 -10.94 -24.44 -3.16
C GLU A 555 -12.15 -23.71 -2.58
N TYR A 556 -12.70 -22.76 -3.33
CA TYR A 556 -13.95 -22.07 -3.01
C TYR A 556 -15.16 -22.76 -3.65
N ASN A 557 -14.97 -24.00 -4.11
CA ASN A 557 -15.94 -24.80 -4.89
C ASN A 557 -16.39 -24.08 -6.18
N TRP A 558 -15.66 -23.07 -6.65
CA TRP A 558 -16.09 -22.19 -7.73
C TRP A 558 -15.79 -22.80 -9.10
N ASN A 559 -16.85 -23.21 -9.81
CA ASN A 559 -16.75 -23.64 -11.19
C ASN A 559 -17.59 -22.71 -12.08
N PRO A 560 -16.96 -21.85 -12.90
CA PRO A 560 -17.69 -20.92 -13.77
C PRO A 560 -18.53 -21.65 -14.83
N ALA A 561 -18.11 -22.84 -15.28
CA ALA A 561 -18.88 -23.63 -16.24
C ALA A 561 -20.23 -24.11 -15.68
N VAL A 562 -20.37 -24.17 -14.35
CA VAL A 562 -21.63 -24.48 -13.67
C VAL A 562 -22.35 -23.20 -13.25
N THR A 563 -21.61 -22.30 -12.59
CA THR A 563 -22.15 -21.14 -11.90
C THR A 563 -22.59 -20.03 -12.86
N MET A 564 -21.86 -19.88 -13.97
CA MET A 564 -22.10 -18.87 -15.00
C MET A 564 -22.71 -19.46 -16.28
N ARG A 565 -23.16 -20.73 -16.27
CA ARG A 565 -23.68 -21.43 -17.47
C ARG A 565 -24.86 -20.72 -18.14
N ASN A 566 -25.63 -19.99 -17.35
CA ASN A 566 -26.85 -19.28 -17.76
C ASN A 566 -26.58 -17.76 -17.87
N LEU A 567 -25.32 -17.37 -18.00
CA LEU A 567 -24.90 -15.99 -18.18
C LEU A 567 -24.27 -15.82 -19.57
N HIS A 568 -24.66 -14.74 -20.25
CA HIS A 568 -23.99 -14.28 -21.47
C HIS A 568 -23.32 -12.94 -21.21
N GLN A 569 -22.09 -12.79 -21.68
CA GLN A 569 -21.37 -11.53 -21.54
C GLN A 569 -21.96 -10.49 -22.51
N VAL A 570 -22.46 -9.38 -21.96
CA VAL A 570 -23.05 -8.26 -22.71
C VAL A 570 -22.13 -7.04 -22.78
N GLY A 571 -21.06 -7.03 -21.97
CA GLY A 571 -20.09 -5.94 -21.95
C GLY A 571 -18.76 -6.31 -21.32
N ARG A 572 -17.75 -5.48 -21.55
CA ARG A 572 -16.43 -5.57 -20.91
C ARG A 572 -15.92 -4.17 -20.60
N ILE A 573 -15.46 -3.97 -19.37
CA ILE A 573 -14.80 -2.75 -18.91
C ILE A 573 -13.43 -3.16 -18.36
N GLY A 574 -12.45 -3.28 -19.26
CA GLY A 574 -11.09 -3.73 -18.93
C GLY A 574 -11.05 -5.12 -18.29
N VAL A 575 -10.68 -5.18 -17.01
CA VAL A 575 -10.63 -6.42 -16.20
C VAL A 575 -12.01 -6.85 -15.66
N LEU A 576 -13.08 -6.12 -16.00
CA LEU A 576 -14.45 -6.44 -15.63
C LEU A 576 -15.23 -6.95 -16.83
N GLY A 577 -16.03 -7.98 -16.59
CA GLY A 577 -17.11 -8.33 -17.49
C GLY A 577 -18.44 -7.82 -16.95
N ILE A 578 -19.39 -7.69 -17.86
CA ILE A 578 -20.79 -7.45 -17.55
C ILE A 578 -21.57 -8.58 -18.17
N TRP A 579 -22.25 -9.34 -17.34
CA TRP A 579 -22.97 -10.54 -17.73
C TRP A 579 -24.45 -10.36 -17.46
N GLN A 580 -25.29 -10.87 -18.36
CA GLN A 580 -26.73 -10.87 -18.22
C GLN A 580 -27.21 -12.32 -18.12
N GLY A 581 -28.25 -12.56 -17.32
CA GLY A 581 -28.92 -13.85 -17.25
C GLY A 581 -29.30 -14.22 -15.83
N ARG A 582 -29.12 -15.49 -15.48
CA ARG A 582 -29.46 -16.01 -14.15
C ARG A 582 -28.29 -16.78 -13.54
N MET A 583 -27.98 -16.49 -12.27
CA MET A 583 -27.09 -17.31 -11.46
C MET A 583 -27.93 -18.12 -10.47
N ASP A 584 -27.70 -19.42 -10.44
CA ASP A 584 -28.33 -20.36 -9.51
C ASP A 584 -27.27 -20.87 -8.54
N ASP A 585 -26.87 -20.03 -7.57
CA ASP A 585 -25.78 -20.33 -6.65
C ASP A 585 -26.03 -19.80 -5.22
N LYS A 586 -26.28 -20.74 -4.31
CA LYS A 586 -26.48 -20.47 -2.88
C LYS A 586 -25.30 -19.74 -2.23
N ARG A 587 -24.08 -19.86 -2.77
CA ARG A 587 -22.89 -19.20 -2.21
C ARG A 587 -22.93 -17.69 -2.35
N LEU A 588 -23.56 -17.17 -3.41
CA LEU A 588 -23.75 -15.72 -3.57
C LEU A 588 -24.60 -15.15 -2.45
N ARG A 589 -25.68 -15.87 -2.09
CA ARG A 589 -26.51 -15.55 -0.93
C ARG A 589 -25.70 -15.64 0.34
N VAL A 590 -25.05 -16.76 0.59
CA VAL A 590 -24.31 -17.02 1.83
C VAL A 590 -23.21 -15.96 2.08
N ARG A 591 -22.51 -15.51 1.03
CA ARG A 591 -21.54 -14.41 1.11
C ARG A 591 -22.19 -13.07 1.47
N GLY A 592 -23.37 -12.79 0.91
CA GLY A 592 -24.16 -11.62 1.29
C GLY A 592 -24.65 -11.69 2.73
N LEU A 593 -25.21 -12.84 3.12
CA LEU A 593 -25.76 -13.12 4.44
C LEU A 593 -24.72 -12.97 5.55
N TYR A 594 -23.46 -13.37 5.31
CA TYR A 594 -22.40 -13.16 6.28
C TYR A 594 -22.21 -11.68 6.65
N ARG A 595 -22.33 -10.75 5.68
CA ARG A 595 -22.25 -9.31 5.96
C ARG A 595 -23.43 -8.83 6.79
N GLU A 596 -24.63 -9.31 6.50
CA GLU A 596 -25.81 -8.98 7.31
C GLU A 596 -25.69 -9.52 8.74
N VAL A 597 -25.09 -10.70 8.93
CA VAL A 597 -24.76 -11.21 10.26
C VAL A 597 -23.80 -10.26 10.99
N LEU A 598 -22.76 -9.74 10.32
CA LEU A 598 -21.86 -8.77 10.94
C LEU A 598 -22.57 -7.45 11.26
N LYS A 599 -23.44 -6.96 10.37
CA LYS A 599 -24.27 -5.77 10.65
C LYS A 599 -25.13 -6.00 11.88
N GLU A 600 -25.78 -7.16 11.97
CA GLU A 600 -26.61 -7.52 13.12
C GLU A 600 -25.79 -7.57 14.41
N VAL A 601 -24.61 -8.19 14.40
CA VAL A 601 -23.77 -8.32 15.60
C VAL A 601 -23.18 -6.98 16.06
N TYR A 602 -22.72 -6.14 15.13
CA TYR A 602 -21.88 -4.98 15.44
C TYR A 602 -22.58 -3.62 15.28
N ARG A 603 -23.75 -3.57 14.65
CA ARG A 603 -24.48 -2.31 14.40
C ARG A 603 -25.88 -2.30 15.02
N THR A 604 -26.46 -3.45 15.32
CA THR A 604 -27.76 -3.53 16.00
C THR A 604 -27.55 -3.40 17.52
N PRO A 605 -28.22 -2.45 18.21
CA PRO A 605 -28.06 -2.28 19.67
C PRO A 605 -28.44 -3.51 20.49
N SER A 606 -29.32 -4.36 19.96
CA SER A 606 -29.77 -5.61 20.61
C SER A 606 -29.88 -6.71 19.57
N PRO A 607 -28.75 -7.38 19.23
CA PRO A 607 -28.73 -8.40 18.20
C PRO A 607 -29.60 -9.61 18.56
N ASP A 608 -30.32 -10.17 17.58
CA ASP A 608 -30.95 -11.48 17.74
C ASP A 608 -29.89 -12.59 17.64
N TRP A 609 -29.36 -12.98 18.81
CA TRP A 609 -28.34 -14.03 18.90
C TRP A 609 -28.82 -15.40 18.39
N ARG A 610 -30.12 -15.71 18.46
CA ARG A 610 -30.65 -16.97 17.93
C ARG A 610 -30.62 -16.94 16.42
N GLN A 611 -30.98 -15.82 15.82
CA GLN A 611 -30.88 -15.62 14.38
C GLN A 611 -29.42 -15.64 13.92
N VAL A 612 -28.50 -14.94 14.61
CA VAL A 612 -27.06 -14.98 14.31
C VAL A 612 -26.52 -16.42 14.31
N ALA A 613 -26.79 -17.19 15.36
CA ALA A 613 -26.35 -18.58 15.45
C ALA A 613 -26.90 -19.45 14.31
N THR A 614 -28.18 -19.24 13.95
CA THR A 614 -28.86 -19.95 12.86
C THR A 614 -28.27 -19.59 11.49
N ARG A 615 -28.05 -18.30 11.23
CA ARG A 615 -27.48 -17.85 9.95
C ARG A 615 -26.03 -18.25 9.80
N CYS A 616 -25.22 -18.19 10.85
CA CYS A 616 -23.87 -18.74 10.81
C CYS A 616 -23.88 -20.26 10.56
N ALA A 617 -24.85 -21.00 11.10
CA ALA A 617 -24.99 -22.43 10.80
C ALA A 617 -25.22 -22.67 9.30
N GLU A 618 -26.18 -21.95 8.74
CA GLU A 618 -26.53 -21.99 7.31
C GLU A 618 -25.32 -21.62 6.42
N ILE A 619 -24.57 -20.60 6.82
CA ILE A 619 -23.34 -20.19 6.10
C ILE A 619 -22.30 -21.31 6.13
N LEU A 620 -22.08 -21.93 7.29
CA LEU A 620 -21.08 -22.99 7.48
C LEU A 620 -21.41 -24.29 6.72
N GLU A 621 -22.69 -24.57 6.44
CA GLU A 621 -23.07 -25.69 5.58
C GLU A 621 -22.59 -25.50 4.13
N ALA A 622 -22.62 -24.26 3.63
CA ALA A 622 -22.17 -23.93 2.28
C ALA A 622 -20.68 -23.58 2.19
N VAL A 623 -20.12 -23.00 3.26
CA VAL A 623 -18.76 -22.46 3.35
C VAL A 623 -18.13 -22.92 4.67
N PRO A 624 -17.73 -24.19 4.79
CA PRO A 624 -17.27 -24.78 6.05
C PRO A 624 -15.95 -24.20 6.56
N PHE A 625 -15.24 -23.41 5.75
CA PHE A 625 -14.01 -22.71 6.10
C PHE A 625 -14.24 -21.24 6.55
N ALA A 626 -15.50 -20.78 6.66
CA ALA A 626 -15.85 -19.43 7.09
C ALA A 626 -15.58 -19.23 8.60
N THR A 627 -14.32 -19.06 8.97
CA THR A 627 -13.85 -18.95 10.37
C THR A 627 -14.61 -17.90 11.18
N GLY A 628 -14.88 -16.73 10.58
CA GLY A 628 -15.65 -15.69 11.27
C GLY A 628 -17.08 -16.12 11.63
N CYS A 629 -17.72 -17.00 10.84
CA CYS A 629 -19.01 -17.59 11.22
C CYS A 629 -18.90 -18.58 12.39
N TYR A 630 -17.80 -19.33 12.50
CA TYR A 630 -17.58 -20.16 13.70
C TYR A 630 -17.44 -19.30 14.96
N VAL A 631 -16.70 -18.19 14.85
CA VAL A 631 -16.54 -17.22 15.94
C VAL A 631 -17.90 -16.66 16.36
N GLU A 632 -18.67 -16.10 15.42
CA GLU A 632 -19.95 -15.48 15.77
C GLU A 632 -21.00 -16.49 16.22
N ARG A 633 -21.03 -17.69 15.63
CA ARG A 633 -21.89 -18.76 16.10
C ARG A 633 -21.57 -19.14 17.54
N GLY A 634 -20.29 -19.33 17.86
CA GLY A 634 -19.88 -19.68 19.22
C GLY A 634 -20.19 -18.56 20.22
N ASN A 635 -19.93 -17.32 19.84
CA ASN A 635 -20.28 -16.12 20.61
C ASN A 635 -21.79 -16.00 20.88
N ALA A 636 -22.62 -16.30 19.88
CA ALA A 636 -24.07 -16.24 19.97
C ALA A 636 -24.63 -17.36 20.85
N LEU A 637 -24.19 -18.60 20.64
CA LEU A 637 -24.62 -19.76 21.44
C LEU A 637 -24.21 -19.62 22.91
N ALA A 638 -23.01 -19.10 23.18
CA ALA A 638 -22.55 -18.83 24.54
C ALA A 638 -23.46 -17.82 25.26
N ARG A 639 -23.89 -16.75 24.57
CA ARG A 639 -24.86 -15.76 25.12
C ARG A 639 -26.24 -16.36 25.36
N LEU A 640 -26.65 -17.35 24.56
CA LEU A 640 -27.91 -18.06 24.72
C LEU A 640 -27.85 -19.16 25.79
N GLY A 641 -26.68 -19.41 26.39
CA GLY A 641 -26.47 -20.46 27.40
C GLY A 641 -26.18 -21.85 26.84
N ASP A 642 -26.07 -22.01 25.51
CA ASP A 642 -25.68 -23.27 24.87
C ASP A 642 -24.15 -23.41 24.81
N VAL A 643 -23.55 -23.78 25.95
CA VAL A 643 -22.09 -23.90 26.08
C VAL A 643 -21.54 -25.04 25.22
N ALA A 644 -22.25 -26.17 25.14
CA ALA A 644 -21.82 -27.32 24.34
C ALA A 644 -21.80 -26.98 22.85
N GLY A 645 -22.84 -26.30 22.34
CA GLY A 645 -22.90 -25.80 20.97
C GLY A 645 -21.83 -24.74 20.69
N ALA A 646 -21.60 -23.82 21.63
CA ALA A 646 -20.54 -22.82 21.53
C ALA A 646 -19.15 -23.46 21.42
N ARG A 647 -18.86 -24.45 22.28
CA ARG A 647 -17.61 -25.21 22.27
C ARG A 647 -17.40 -25.93 20.94
N LYS A 648 -18.44 -26.56 20.39
CA LYS A 648 -18.38 -27.22 19.08
C LYS A 648 -18.08 -26.22 17.96
N ALA A 649 -18.69 -25.03 17.99
CA ALA A 649 -18.41 -23.98 17.01
C ALA A 649 -16.97 -23.47 17.11
N TRP A 650 -16.47 -23.20 18.32
CA TRP A 650 -15.09 -22.75 18.52
C TRP A 650 -14.06 -23.80 18.10
N ALA A 651 -14.30 -25.08 18.41
CA ALA A 651 -13.45 -26.18 17.94
C ALA A 651 -13.41 -26.25 16.41
N GLY A 652 -14.58 -26.22 15.77
CA GLY A 652 -14.66 -26.21 14.30
C GLY A 652 -13.92 -25.04 13.66
N GLY A 653 -14.01 -23.83 14.25
CA GLY A 653 -13.26 -22.66 13.80
C GLY A 653 -11.76 -22.79 14.01
N ALA A 654 -11.33 -23.34 15.16
CA ALA A 654 -9.92 -23.59 15.44
C ALA A 654 -9.29 -24.61 14.47
N ASP A 655 -10.06 -25.60 14.04
CA ASP A 655 -9.62 -26.62 13.07
C ASP A 655 -9.44 -26.05 11.66
N GLN A 656 -10.09 -24.92 11.33
CA GLN A 656 -9.88 -24.22 10.06
C GLN A 656 -8.62 -23.34 10.06
N LEU A 657 -7.98 -23.13 11.22
CA LEU A 657 -6.87 -22.21 11.42
C LEU A 657 -5.56 -22.96 11.66
N ALA A 658 -4.43 -22.33 11.27
CA ALA A 658 -3.12 -22.89 11.53
C ALA A 658 -2.89 -23.09 13.05
N PRO A 659 -2.04 -24.04 13.48
CA PRO A 659 -1.80 -24.29 14.90
C PRO A 659 -1.34 -23.04 15.68
N ASP A 660 -0.54 -22.19 15.04
CA ASP A 660 0.03 -20.95 15.56
C ASP A 660 -0.82 -19.70 15.28
N ASP A 661 -1.99 -19.84 14.64
CA ASP A 661 -2.87 -18.71 14.38
C ASP A 661 -3.39 -18.09 15.70
N PRO A 662 -3.25 -16.77 15.93
CA PRO A 662 -3.67 -16.14 17.18
C PRO A 662 -5.15 -16.34 17.53
N ILE A 663 -6.04 -16.31 16.53
CA ILE A 663 -7.48 -16.56 16.74
C ILE A 663 -7.70 -18.04 17.01
N GLY A 664 -6.97 -18.92 16.32
CA GLY A 664 -7.00 -20.36 16.58
C GLY A 664 -6.61 -20.69 18.02
N LEU A 665 -5.58 -20.02 18.55
CA LEU A 665 -5.15 -20.16 19.95
C LEU A 665 -6.23 -19.66 20.94
N GLN A 666 -6.88 -18.52 20.66
CA GLN A 666 -7.98 -18.02 21.48
C GLN A 666 -9.18 -19.00 21.50
N LEU A 667 -9.55 -19.51 20.33
CA LEU A 667 -10.64 -20.50 20.20
C LEU A 667 -10.31 -21.80 20.94
N ARG A 668 -9.09 -22.33 20.80
CA ARG A 668 -8.64 -23.53 21.53
C ARG A 668 -8.63 -23.31 23.05
N ALA A 669 -8.22 -22.13 23.52
CA ALA A 669 -8.25 -21.79 24.94
C ALA A 669 -9.68 -21.78 25.49
N LEU A 670 -10.65 -21.25 24.72
CA LEU A 670 -12.07 -21.27 25.10
C LEU A 670 -12.67 -22.66 25.09
N VAL A 671 -12.31 -23.50 24.12
CA VAL A 671 -12.73 -24.91 24.10
C VAL A 671 -12.29 -25.60 25.39
N LYS A 672 -11.01 -25.46 25.75
CA LYS A 672 -10.46 -26.03 26.98
C LYS A 672 -11.13 -25.47 28.24
N ALA A 673 -11.35 -24.16 28.29
CA ALA A 673 -11.95 -23.50 29.44
C ALA A 673 -13.45 -23.82 29.62
N SER A 674 -14.09 -24.43 28.63
CA SER A 674 -15.52 -24.80 28.62
C SER A 674 -15.77 -26.32 28.65
N GLU A 675 -14.77 -27.13 28.98
CA GLU A 675 -14.90 -28.60 29.08
C GLU A 675 -15.96 -29.06 30.09
N GLY A 676 -16.21 -28.28 31.15
CA GLY A 676 -17.24 -28.57 32.17
C GLY A 676 -18.65 -28.06 31.85
N ASP A 677 -18.96 -27.79 30.57
CA ASP A 677 -20.23 -27.18 30.10
C ASP A 677 -20.60 -25.90 30.87
N ARG A 678 -19.59 -25.15 31.30
CA ARG A 678 -19.71 -23.84 31.94
C ARG A 678 -18.75 -22.87 31.27
N LEU A 679 -19.21 -21.64 31.05
CA LEU A 679 -18.33 -20.57 30.60
C LEU A 679 -17.46 -20.08 31.78
N PRO A 680 -16.23 -19.63 31.52
CA PRO A 680 -15.42 -18.92 32.50
C PRO A 680 -16.19 -17.73 33.08
N ALA A 681 -16.03 -17.45 34.38
CA ALA A 681 -16.71 -16.33 35.04
C ALA A 681 -16.40 -14.96 34.39
N ASN A 682 -15.23 -14.84 33.77
CA ASN A 682 -14.77 -13.66 33.04
C ASN A 682 -14.85 -13.83 31.51
N TRP A 683 -15.68 -14.74 31.01
CA TRP A 683 -15.82 -14.98 29.57
C TRP A 683 -16.16 -13.68 28.83
N ARG A 684 -15.47 -13.49 27.71
CA ARG A 684 -15.75 -12.41 26.76
C ARG A 684 -15.93 -13.00 25.36
N PRO A 685 -16.76 -12.38 24.51
CA PRO A 685 -16.88 -12.74 23.12
C PRO A 685 -15.53 -12.67 22.40
N VAL A 686 -15.25 -13.65 21.57
CA VAL A 686 -14.06 -13.63 20.70
C VAL A 686 -14.29 -12.61 19.61
N ARG A 687 -13.30 -11.75 19.35
CA ARG A 687 -13.39 -10.81 18.24
C ARG A 687 -13.30 -11.54 16.91
N ASN A 688 -14.15 -11.16 15.98
CA ASN A 688 -14.12 -11.75 14.65
C ASN A 688 -12.90 -11.29 13.84
N PRO A 689 -12.13 -12.23 13.24
CA PRO A 689 -10.96 -11.89 12.44
C PRO A 689 -11.25 -11.04 11.20
N SER A 690 -12.50 -11.02 10.71
CA SER A 690 -12.89 -10.28 9.50
C SER A 690 -13.15 -8.79 9.73
N LEU A 691 -13.01 -8.27 10.96
CA LEU A 691 -13.26 -6.85 11.28
C LEU A 691 -12.08 -5.90 10.96
N GLU A 692 -10.95 -6.42 10.47
CA GLU A 692 -9.68 -5.69 10.23
C GLU A 692 -9.36 -5.29 8.78
#